data_AF-A0A426D3B2-F1
#
_entry.id   AF-A0A426D3B2-F1
#
_cell.length_a   1.000
_cell.length_b   1.000
_cell.length_c   1.000
_cell.angle_alpha   90.00
_cell.angle_beta   90.00
_cell.angle_gamma   90.00
#
_symmetry.space_group_name_H-M   'P 1'
#
loop_
_entity.id
_entity.type
_entity.pdbx_description
1 polymer ?
#
loop_
_entity_poly.entity_id
_entity_poly.type
_entity_poly.pdbx_seq_one_letter_code
_entity_poly.pdbx_strand_id
1 'polypeptide(L)'
;MKIEDFDNMYEALEKRGNRGNLMTLNAPTGSGKTFTITRFLVGKAINDPKFRGFFISDQKKNLNISSFKAEWKNRSKKPFYQHVAIMRSLTDTVALIIEDFNKRDDGKIKGIPRKLFENEQVQERLNLLSDQYYFTKKMMKKENDITTYSALKKSEYVFRQKVIEYLCLKVGVKDSSANESRVKIRNYVRSNVDEVSQWVSKIYPSIDLDHRQICIMTTMKFKKSFPKFFSQGSQEFLQADVLNDALVILDEFDSTKNQFLSDAIERALMMKTDFLGLFNAIRNGLIELPQNKPTELSEIILNKTNYTQLLKRANQMCQRYKLDYLYKSDESNTSDNYIFHLPYYLLISGNENWETHLNSEKKRVDINHSQEKNNLHFSEMLAQVTIFLEKFAKVFFSAARQYADSVNKLRVSTENQMTIHDASYSIYNALGLTNDQIDVLVAVWEDLGFRQIPQQSKFFGTNTRPAGYQQFQKRGLQIFALADSDRHAMRTNINGAFLQQTPERFLLDVIKKANVLGLSATADIKTVLDNYDMDYLKDQLQGHFFQGKQCLTDATKAQFNIAKKYDEMGIQVSAFCAYEKNYSMKNQMTDVIAQRLTSSELEIIDGADLDKLNHIFNKGVSRLDDNYFVQRYLELFDSFVIFLRQPTATSFLGLQGPLPNDNTDYKMNAGFIQQIFDQLRTILC
;
A
#
# COMPACT_ATOMS: atom_id res chain seq x y z
N MET A 1 -1.27 -8.96 28.48
CA MET A 1 -2.63 -9.08 27.90
C MET A 1 -3.21 -10.45 28.17
N LYS A 2 -4.53 -10.55 28.29
CA LYS A 2 -5.31 -11.78 28.50
C LYS A 2 -6.22 -12.04 27.29
N ILE A 3 -6.64 -13.30 27.12
CA ILE A 3 -7.59 -13.68 26.05
C ILE A 3 -8.93 -12.95 26.24
N GLU A 4 -9.38 -12.83 27.48
CA GLU A 4 -10.59 -12.08 27.88
C GLU A 4 -10.61 -10.64 27.36
N ASP A 5 -9.46 -9.96 27.29
CA ASP A 5 -9.38 -8.62 26.73
C ASP A 5 -9.84 -8.59 25.26
N PHE A 6 -9.48 -9.62 24.47
CA PHE A 6 -9.88 -9.74 23.06
C PHE A 6 -11.32 -10.22 22.90
N ASP A 7 -11.81 -11.08 23.79
CA ASP A 7 -13.24 -11.44 23.82
C ASP A 7 -14.10 -10.20 24.06
N ASN A 8 -13.76 -9.37 25.04
CA ASN A 8 -14.47 -8.11 25.32
C ASN A 8 -14.44 -7.15 24.13
N MET A 9 -13.27 -7.00 23.48
CA MET A 9 -13.14 -6.16 22.28
C MET A 9 -14.00 -6.68 21.11
N TYR A 10 -14.00 -7.99 20.90
CA TYR A 10 -14.79 -8.63 19.85
C TYR A 10 -16.29 -8.48 20.09
N GLU A 11 -16.76 -8.73 21.31
CA GLU A 11 -18.15 -8.53 21.69
C GLU A 11 -18.59 -7.07 21.54
N ALA A 12 -17.72 -6.12 21.89
CA ALA A 12 -18.00 -4.69 21.71
C ALA A 12 -18.15 -4.31 20.22
N LEU A 13 -17.35 -4.90 19.34
CA LEU A 13 -17.46 -4.73 17.88
C LEU A 13 -18.76 -5.37 17.35
N GLU A 14 -19.06 -6.61 17.72
CA GLU A 14 -20.23 -7.34 17.23
C GLU A 14 -21.57 -6.77 17.72
N LYS A 15 -21.62 -6.19 18.93
CA LYS A 15 -22.82 -5.52 19.47
C LYS A 15 -23.39 -4.44 18.55
N ARG A 16 -22.57 -3.88 17.65
CA ARG A 16 -22.97 -2.85 16.67
C ARG A 16 -23.02 -3.36 15.23
N GLY A 17 -23.01 -4.67 15.05
CA GLY A 17 -23.06 -5.35 13.76
C GLY A 17 -21.72 -5.98 13.37
N ASN A 18 -21.78 -6.87 12.37
CA ASN A 18 -20.62 -7.70 11.97
C ASN A 18 -19.63 -6.96 11.05
N ARG A 19 -19.91 -5.70 10.73
CA ARG A 19 -19.08 -4.84 9.89
C ARG A 19 -19.34 -3.37 10.20
N GLY A 20 -18.46 -2.51 9.71
CA GLY A 20 -18.63 -1.06 9.81
C GLY A 20 -17.94 -0.44 11.02
N ASN A 21 -17.19 -1.21 11.81
CA ASN A 21 -16.59 -0.72 13.05
C ASN A 21 -15.05 -0.78 12.99
N LEU A 22 -14.39 0.27 13.51
CA LEU A 22 -12.93 0.31 13.73
C LEU A 22 -12.66 0.44 15.22
N MET A 23 -11.83 -0.44 15.76
CA MET A 23 -11.28 -0.31 17.10
C MET A 23 -9.76 -0.22 17.03
N THR A 24 -9.18 0.75 17.73
CA THR A 24 -7.72 0.84 17.90
C THR A 24 -7.32 0.50 19.33
N LEU A 25 -6.19 -0.18 19.49
CA LEU A 25 -5.58 -0.46 20.79
C LEU A 25 -4.10 -0.08 20.77
N ASN A 26 -3.76 0.91 21.59
CA ASN A 26 -2.38 1.31 21.90
C ASN A 26 -1.69 0.33 22.87
N ALA A 27 -1.49 -0.92 22.43
CA ALA A 27 -0.86 -1.94 23.25
C ALA A 27 0.68 -1.78 23.28
N PRO A 28 1.31 -1.61 24.46
CA PRO A 28 2.77 -1.48 24.56
C PRO A 28 3.50 -2.67 23.94
N THR A 29 4.67 -2.42 23.35
CA THR A 29 5.55 -3.48 22.86
C THR A 29 5.93 -4.43 23.99
N GLY A 30 5.98 -5.73 23.70
CA GLY A 30 6.24 -6.76 24.73
C GLY A 30 5.05 -7.13 25.61
N SER A 31 3.86 -6.53 25.41
CA SER A 31 2.64 -6.85 26.17
C SER A 31 2.05 -8.25 25.91
N GLY A 32 2.65 -9.02 24.99
CA GLY A 32 2.15 -10.33 24.55
C GLY A 32 0.96 -10.25 23.59
N LYS A 33 0.70 -9.08 22.97
CA LYS A 33 -0.44 -8.83 22.07
C LYS A 33 -0.58 -9.89 20.98
N THR A 34 0.49 -10.13 20.19
CA THR A 34 0.50 -11.07 19.05
C THR A 34 0.30 -12.52 19.48
N PHE A 35 0.88 -12.92 20.61
CA PHE A 35 0.66 -14.24 21.18
C PHE A 35 -0.79 -14.44 21.60
N THR A 36 -1.37 -13.45 22.28
CA THR A 36 -2.72 -13.54 22.84
C THR A 36 -3.78 -13.50 21.73
N ILE A 37 -3.65 -12.62 20.73
CA ILE A 37 -4.58 -12.57 19.58
C ILE A 37 -4.56 -13.88 18.77
N THR A 38 -3.40 -14.53 18.63
CA THR A 38 -3.29 -15.84 17.98
C THR A 38 -4.18 -16.87 18.69
N ARG A 39 -4.12 -16.91 20.03
CA ARG A 39 -4.93 -17.83 20.85
C ARG A 39 -6.42 -17.51 20.76
N PHE A 40 -6.78 -16.23 20.74
CA PHE A 40 -8.15 -15.77 20.55
C PHE A 40 -8.70 -16.21 19.18
N LEU A 41 -8.01 -15.89 18.08
CA LEU A 41 -8.47 -16.22 16.72
C LEU A 41 -8.63 -17.73 16.52
N VAL A 42 -7.64 -18.52 16.97
CA VAL A 42 -7.70 -19.99 16.90
C VAL A 42 -8.84 -20.53 17.77
N GLY A 43 -9.03 -19.98 18.97
CA GLY A 43 -10.14 -20.34 19.86
C GLY A 43 -11.51 -20.09 19.20
N LYS A 44 -11.73 -18.88 18.65
CA LYS A 44 -12.98 -18.54 17.94
C LYS A 44 -13.21 -19.42 16.72
N ALA A 45 -12.19 -19.65 15.90
CA ALA A 45 -12.31 -20.54 14.74
C ALA A 45 -12.67 -21.98 15.14
N ILE A 46 -12.13 -22.51 16.22
CA ILE A 46 -12.47 -23.89 16.64
C ILE A 46 -13.91 -23.97 17.17
N ASN A 47 -14.33 -22.95 17.92
CA ASN A 47 -15.63 -22.94 18.60
C ASN A 47 -16.79 -22.56 17.66
N ASP A 48 -16.55 -21.71 16.67
CA ASP A 48 -17.54 -21.28 15.70
C ASP A 48 -17.10 -21.58 14.25
N PRO A 49 -17.71 -22.57 13.58
CA PRO A 49 -17.45 -22.89 12.17
C PRO A 49 -17.67 -21.72 11.21
N LYS A 50 -18.55 -20.76 11.55
CA LYS A 50 -18.87 -19.60 10.71
C LYS A 50 -17.88 -18.44 10.90
N PHE A 51 -17.07 -18.47 11.95
CA PHE A 51 -16.09 -17.43 12.22
C PHE A 51 -15.15 -17.19 11.03
N ARG A 52 -14.89 -15.91 10.77
CA ARG A 52 -13.97 -15.39 9.75
C ARG A 52 -13.03 -14.39 10.40
N GLY A 53 -11.74 -14.73 10.45
CA GLY A 53 -10.68 -13.84 10.92
C GLY A 53 -9.63 -13.59 9.84
N PHE A 54 -9.19 -12.36 9.68
CA PHE A 54 -8.02 -11.99 8.89
C PHE A 54 -6.93 -11.51 9.85
N PHE A 55 -5.76 -12.12 9.80
CA PHE A 55 -4.58 -11.64 10.54
C PHE A 55 -3.58 -11.07 9.54
N ILE A 56 -3.38 -9.76 9.62
CA ILE A 56 -2.53 -9.01 8.72
C ILE A 56 -1.41 -8.38 9.52
N SER A 57 -0.19 -8.50 9.01
CA SER A 57 0.97 -7.82 9.57
C SER A 57 1.84 -7.24 8.46
N ASP A 58 2.60 -6.20 8.78
CA ASP A 58 3.50 -5.50 7.85
C ASP A 58 4.50 -6.48 7.18
N GLN A 59 5.16 -7.31 7.99
CA GLN A 59 6.32 -8.11 7.56
C GLN A 59 6.08 -9.62 7.68
N LYS A 60 6.66 -10.41 6.76
CA LYS A 60 6.53 -11.87 6.75
C LYS A 60 6.97 -12.52 8.08
N LYS A 61 8.04 -12.00 8.71
CA LYS A 61 8.55 -12.50 10.00
C LYS A 61 7.56 -12.33 11.15
N ASN A 62 6.64 -11.37 11.05
CA ASN A 62 5.65 -11.07 12.08
C ASN A 62 4.38 -11.93 11.96
N LEU A 63 4.19 -12.68 10.86
CA LEU A 63 3.01 -13.54 10.67
C LEU A 63 2.93 -14.72 11.65
N ASN A 64 4.06 -15.08 12.29
CA ASN A 64 4.15 -16.07 13.36
C ASN A 64 3.36 -17.38 13.11
N ILE A 65 3.47 -17.92 11.89
CA ILE A 65 2.72 -19.09 11.41
C ILE A 65 2.93 -20.32 12.32
N SER A 66 4.12 -20.47 12.89
CA SER A 66 4.44 -21.55 13.82
C SER A 66 3.57 -21.49 15.08
N SER A 67 3.33 -20.31 15.63
CA SER A 67 2.45 -20.14 16.81
C SER A 67 1.00 -20.47 16.49
N PHE A 68 0.48 -20.04 15.33
CA PHE A 68 -0.87 -20.43 14.89
C PHE A 68 -1.01 -21.94 14.76
N LYS A 69 -0.02 -22.62 14.17
CA LYS A 69 -0.02 -24.09 14.04
C LYS A 69 0.05 -24.79 15.38
N ALA A 70 0.92 -24.34 16.27
CA ALA A 70 1.09 -24.91 17.60
C ALA A 70 -0.22 -24.78 18.40
N GLU A 71 -0.81 -23.59 18.42
CA GLU A 71 -2.07 -23.35 19.13
C GLU A 71 -3.23 -24.14 18.52
N TRP A 72 -3.32 -24.25 17.19
CA TRP A 72 -4.33 -25.06 16.54
C TRP A 72 -4.20 -26.54 16.92
N LYS A 73 -2.98 -27.09 16.85
CA LYS A 73 -2.71 -28.49 17.22
C LYS A 73 -3.04 -28.77 18.68
N ASN A 74 -2.82 -27.81 19.57
CA ASN A 74 -3.12 -27.94 21.00
C ASN A 74 -4.64 -28.00 21.27
N ARG A 75 -5.47 -27.40 20.42
CA ARG A 75 -6.92 -27.28 20.64
C ARG A 75 -7.78 -28.15 19.71
N SER A 76 -7.24 -28.60 18.58
CA SER A 76 -7.99 -29.32 17.56
C SER A 76 -7.15 -30.41 16.89
N LYS A 77 -7.78 -31.55 16.64
CA LYS A 77 -7.22 -32.65 15.83
C LYS A 77 -7.45 -32.44 14.32
N LYS A 78 -8.25 -31.44 13.92
CA LYS A 78 -8.55 -31.18 12.50
C LYS A 78 -7.31 -30.63 11.77
N PRO A 79 -7.13 -30.90 10.47
CA PRO A 79 -5.99 -30.40 9.72
C PRO A 79 -5.96 -28.87 9.65
N PHE A 80 -4.81 -28.30 10.00
CA PHE A 80 -4.62 -26.85 10.09
C PHE A 80 -4.94 -26.13 8.77
N TYR A 81 -4.33 -26.57 7.66
CA TYR A 81 -4.42 -25.87 6.36
C TYR A 81 -5.80 -25.93 5.68
N GLN A 82 -6.69 -26.81 6.14
CA GLN A 82 -8.07 -26.86 5.67
C GLN A 82 -8.95 -25.77 6.29
N HIS A 83 -8.53 -25.23 7.44
CA HIS A 83 -9.26 -24.20 8.17
C HIS A 83 -8.53 -22.86 8.17
N VAL A 84 -7.20 -22.87 8.04
CA VAL A 84 -6.35 -21.68 8.04
C VAL A 84 -5.66 -21.51 6.69
N ALA A 85 -5.98 -20.40 6.00
CA ALA A 85 -5.34 -19.98 4.77
C ALA A 85 -4.10 -19.12 5.05
N ILE A 86 -2.98 -19.46 4.42
CA ILE A 86 -1.78 -18.61 4.41
C ILE A 86 -1.61 -18.05 3.01
N MET A 87 -1.92 -16.78 2.82
CA MET A 87 -1.90 -16.15 1.51
C MET A 87 -0.50 -15.63 1.20
N ARG A 88 0.07 -16.07 0.08
CA ARG A 88 1.46 -15.81 -0.32
C ARG A 88 1.53 -15.07 -1.65
N SER A 89 2.69 -14.48 -1.95
CA SER A 89 2.98 -14.02 -3.31
C SER A 89 3.08 -15.22 -4.27
N LEU A 90 3.02 -14.97 -5.57
CA LEU A 90 3.28 -16.00 -6.59
C LEU A 90 4.67 -16.62 -6.38
N THR A 91 5.69 -15.76 -6.20
CA THR A 91 7.08 -16.17 -6.01
C THR A 91 7.28 -17.06 -4.80
N ASP A 92 6.66 -16.73 -3.66
CA ASP A 92 6.72 -17.53 -2.43
C ASP A 92 5.95 -18.86 -2.58
N THR A 93 4.83 -18.85 -3.32
CA THR A 93 4.03 -20.06 -3.57
C THR A 93 4.82 -21.05 -4.42
N VAL A 94 5.44 -20.57 -5.51
CA VAL A 94 6.29 -21.40 -6.37
C VAL A 94 7.55 -21.85 -5.63
N ALA A 95 8.17 -20.99 -4.82
CA ALA A 95 9.30 -21.38 -3.98
C ALA A 95 8.94 -22.54 -3.05
N LEU A 96 7.77 -22.50 -2.41
CA LEU A 96 7.28 -23.57 -1.54
C LEU A 96 7.02 -24.87 -2.30
N ILE A 97 6.46 -24.79 -3.52
CA ILE A 97 6.27 -25.95 -4.39
C ILE A 97 7.63 -26.59 -4.72
N ILE A 98 8.64 -25.78 -5.05
CA ILE A 98 9.99 -26.24 -5.41
C ILE A 98 10.74 -26.79 -4.19
N GLU A 99 10.59 -26.19 -3.01
CA GLU A 99 11.11 -26.74 -1.76
C GLU A 99 10.52 -28.12 -1.47
N ASP A 100 9.20 -28.28 -1.63
CA ASP A 100 8.53 -29.56 -1.48
C ASP A 100 8.97 -30.55 -2.57
N PHE A 101 9.18 -30.08 -3.81
CA PHE A 101 9.72 -30.88 -4.91
C PHE A 101 11.15 -31.35 -4.64
N ASN A 102 11.98 -30.54 -3.95
CA ASN A 102 13.38 -30.84 -3.67
C ASN A 102 13.60 -31.66 -2.39
N LYS A 103 12.59 -31.80 -1.52
CA LYS A 103 12.69 -32.65 -0.33
C LYS A 103 12.82 -34.11 -0.72
N ARG A 104 13.94 -34.72 -0.32
CA ARG A 104 14.25 -36.15 -0.51
C ARG A 104 14.26 -36.90 0.81
N ASP A 105 13.84 -38.15 0.78
CA ASP A 105 14.02 -39.15 1.85
C ASP A 105 14.34 -40.49 1.16
N ASP A 106 15.47 -41.09 1.49
CA ASP A 106 16.02 -42.28 0.82
C ASP A 106 16.02 -42.16 -0.73
N GLY A 107 16.49 -41.01 -1.23
CA GLY A 107 16.54 -40.69 -2.66
C GLY A 107 15.19 -40.39 -3.34
N LYS A 108 14.05 -40.56 -2.65
CA LYS A 108 12.69 -40.34 -3.18
C LYS A 108 12.11 -39.00 -2.76
N ILE A 109 11.29 -38.41 -3.62
CA ILE A 109 10.58 -37.14 -3.31
C ILE A 109 9.56 -37.40 -2.20
N LYS A 110 9.61 -36.58 -1.13
CA LYS A 110 8.72 -36.68 0.03
C LYS A 110 7.82 -35.46 0.25
N GLY A 111 8.19 -34.30 -0.30
CA GLY A 111 7.44 -33.06 -0.06
C GLY A 111 6.16 -32.93 -0.89
N ILE A 112 6.03 -33.70 -1.98
CA ILE A 112 4.83 -33.75 -2.84
C ILE A 112 4.17 -35.11 -2.68
N PRO A 113 2.83 -35.19 -2.53
CA PRO A 113 2.10 -36.45 -2.42
C PRO A 113 2.41 -37.41 -3.56
N ARG A 114 2.80 -38.64 -3.22
CA ARG A 114 3.26 -39.64 -4.20
C ARG A 114 2.25 -39.88 -5.32
N LYS A 115 0.97 -40.03 -4.97
CA LYS A 115 -0.11 -40.27 -5.95
C LYS A 115 -0.29 -39.12 -6.95
N LEU A 116 0.04 -37.88 -6.54
CA LEU A 116 0.01 -36.72 -7.44
C LEU A 116 1.26 -36.69 -8.31
N PHE A 117 2.42 -36.97 -7.71
CA PHE A 117 3.70 -36.94 -8.41
C PHE A 117 3.87 -38.10 -9.41
N GLU A 118 3.26 -39.27 -9.22
CA GLU A 118 3.29 -40.38 -10.18
C GLU A 118 2.64 -40.07 -11.54
N ASN A 119 1.90 -38.96 -11.66
CA ASN A 119 1.37 -38.50 -12.94
C ASN A 119 2.48 -37.82 -13.77
N GLU A 120 2.86 -38.43 -14.90
CA GLU A 120 3.94 -37.93 -15.79
C GLU A 120 3.73 -36.48 -16.22
N GLN A 121 2.50 -36.06 -16.54
CA GLN A 121 2.21 -34.69 -16.94
C GLN A 121 2.42 -33.69 -15.80
N VAL A 122 2.15 -34.10 -14.56
CA VAL A 122 2.43 -33.26 -13.38
C VAL A 122 3.94 -33.10 -13.20
N GLN A 123 4.72 -34.17 -13.37
CA GLN A 123 6.19 -34.10 -13.27
C GLN A 123 6.79 -33.19 -14.34
N GLU A 124 6.39 -33.36 -15.60
CA GLU A 124 6.86 -32.55 -16.73
C GLU A 124 6.61 -31.06 -16.47
N ARG A 125 5.37 -30.69 -16.09
CA ARG A 125 5.03 -29.28 -15.82
C ARG A 125 5.70 -28.74 -14.57
N LEU A 126 5.97 -29.58 -13.57
CA LEU A 126 6.71 -29.17 -12.37
C LEU A 126 8.18 -28.86 -12.68
N ASN A 127 8.83 -29.65 -13.53
CA ASN A 127 10.20 -29.39 -13.98
C ASN A 127 10.27 -28.06 -14.74
N LEU A 128 9.35 -27.83 -15.68
CA LEU A 128 9.28 -26.56 -16.42
C LEU A 128 9.01 -25.35 -15.51
N LEU A 129 8.17 -25.52 -14.47
CA LEU A 129 7.93 -24.49 -13.46
C LEU A 129 9.20 -24.19 -12.65
N SER A 130 9.94 -25.24 -12.27
CA SER A 130 11.20 -25.13 -11.56
C SER A 130 12.24 -24.35 -12.38
N ASP A 131 12.42 -24.71 -13.65
CA ASP A 131 13.35 -24.02 -14.56
C ASP A 131 12.98 -22.54 -14.72
N GLN A 132 11.69 -22.25 -14.97
CA GLN A 132 11.20 -20.88 -15.07
C GLN A 132 11.41 -20.08 -13.78
N TYR A 133 11.23 -20.69 -12.61
CA TYR A 133 11.46 -20.04 -11.32
C TYR A 133 12.94 -19.69 -11.12
N TYR A 134 13.86 -20.61 -11.39
CA TYR A 134 15.29 -20.33 -11.27
C TYR A 134 15.77 -19.30 -12.28
N PHE A 135 15.24 -19.32 -13.51
CA PHE A 135 15.47 -18.27 -14.50
C PHE A 135 14.97 -16.91 -13.98
N THR A 136 13.74 -16.87 -13.48
CA THR A 136 13.13 -15.64 -12.93
C THR A 136 13.93 -15.07 -11.77
N LYS A 137 14.37 -15.93 -10.83
CA LYS A 137 15.18 -15.53 -9.68
C LYS A 137 16.56 -15.00 -10.08
N LYS A 138 17.14 -15.49 -11.19
CA LYS A 138 18.41 -14.97 -11.73
C LYS A 138 18.22 -13.60 -12.40
N MET A 139 17.12 -13.39 -13.14
CA MET A 139 16.85 -12.14 -13.85
C MET A 139 16.39 -11.01 -12.93
N MET A 140 15.55 -11.29 -11.93
CA MET A 140 15.12 -10.30 -10.92
C MET A 140 16.27 -9.69 -10.10
N LYS A 141 17.44 -10.35 -10.05
CA LYS A 141 18.64 -9.80 -9.42
C LYS A 141 19.37 -8.77 -10.30
N LYS A 142 19.00 -8.66 -11.58
CA LYS A 142 19.64 -7.78 -12.56
C LYS A 142 18.74 -6.61 -12.96
N GLU A 143 17.42 -6.79 -12.99
CA GLU A 143 16.41 -5.75 -13.31
C GLU A 143 15.00 -6.17 -12.82
N ASN A 144 14.12 -5.20 -12.51
CA ASN A 144 12.70 -5.42 -12.19
C ASN A 144 11.88 -5.68 -13.46
N ASP A 145 12.10 -6.82 -14.11
CA ASP A 145 11.47 -7.13 -15.39
C ASP A 145 10.07 -7.77 -15.21
N ILE A 146 9.05 -7.01 -15.61
CA ILE A 146 7.62 -7.38 -15.63
C ILE A 146 7.36 -8.61 -16.52
N THR A 147 8.12 -8.76 -17.61
CA THR A 147 7.91 -9.86 -18.57
C THR A 147 8.24 -11.21 -17.94
N THR A 148 9.33 -11.25 -17.18
CA THR A 148 9.77 -12.44 -16.44
C THR A 148 8.73 -12.88 -15.39
N TYR A 149 8.12 -11.94 -14.67
CA TYR A 149 7.04 -12.25 -13.72
C TYR A 149 5.79 -12.82 -14.41
N SER A 150 5.43 -12.27 -15.58
CA SER A 150 4.30 -12.76 -16.38
C SER A 150 4.50 -14.19 -16.87
N ALA A 151 5.73 -14.54 -17.28
CA ALA A 151 6.10 -15.89 -17.71
C ALA A 151 6.02 -16.88 -16.55
N LEU A 152 6.49 -16.50 -15.35
CA LEU A 152 6.32 -17.32 -14.14
C LEU A 152 4.84 -17.56 -13.80
N LYS A 153 4.00 -16.52 -13.91
CA LYS A 153 2.54 -16.64 -13.67
C LYS A 153 1.88 -17.62 -14.64
N LYS A 154 2.26 -17.57 -15.91
CA LYS A 154 1.76 -18.51 -16.93
C LYS A 154 2.22 -19.95 -16.64
N SER A 155 3.49 -20.14 -16.32
CA SER A 155 4.05 -21.46 -15.99
C SER A 155 3.40 -22.07 -14.75
N GLU A 156 3.20 -21.28 -13.69
CA GLU A 156 2.48 -21.72 -12.48
C GLU A 156 1.06 -22.18 -12.81
N TYR A 157 0.34 -21.41 -13.63
CA TYR A 157 -1.02 -21.75 -13.98
C TYR A 157 -1.10 -23.06 -14.76
N VAL A 158 -0.19 -23.30 -15.71
CA VAL A 158 -0.13 -24.55 -16.47
C VAL A 158 0.15 -25.75 -15.55
N PHE A 159 1.07 -25.61 -14.59
CA PHE A 159 1.29 -26.64 -13.56
C PHE A 159 0.03 -26.87 -12.72
N ARG A 160 -0.62 -25.80 -12.25
CA ARG A 160 -1.86 -25.88 -11.48
C ARG A 160 -3.00 -26.54 -12.26
N GLN A 161 -3.09 -26.37 -13.57
CA GLN A 161 -4.06 -27.10 -14.39
C GLN A 161 -3.88 -28.62 -14.31
N LYS A 162 -2.64 -29.11 -14.30
CA LYS A 162 -2.38 -30.56 -14.11
C LYS A 162 -2.76 -31.05 -12.73
N VAL A 163 -2.61 -30.23 -11.70
CA VAL A 163 -3.15 -30.53 -10.36
C VAL A 163 -4.68 -30.57 -10.39
N ILE A 164 -5.34 -29.65 -11.09
CA ILE A 164 -6.81 -29.63 -11.23
C ILE A 164 -7.31 -30.87 -11.96
N GLU A 165 -6.69 -31.24 -13.10
CA GLU A 165 -7.04 -32.45 -13.86
C GLU A 165 -6.94 -33.71 -12.98
N TYR A 166 -5.88 -33.83 -12.17
CA TYR A 166 -5.76 -34.93 -11.21
C TYR A 166 -6.89 -34.92 -10.17
N LEU A 167 -7.26 -33.75 -9.64
CA LEU A 167 -8.38 -33.65 -8.69
C LEU A 167 -9.72 -34.00 -9.34
N CYS A 168 -9.94 -33.66 -10.60
CA CYS A 168 -11.12 -34.05 -11.37
C CYS A 168 -11.25 -35.57 -11.43
N LEU A 169 -10.16 -36.27 -11.79
CA LEU A 169 -10.11 -37.73 -11.80
C LEU A 169 -10.42 -38.32 -10.42
N LYS A 170 -9.89 -37.72 -9.34
CA LYS A 170 -10.11 -38.20 -7.97
C LYS A 170 -11.56 -38.09 -7.50
N VAL A 171 -12.28 -37.06 -7.93
CA VAL A 171 -13.69 -36.87 -7.53
C VAL A 171 -14.70 -37.39 -8.57
N GLY A 172 -14.22 -38.05 -9.63
CA GLY A 172 -15.06 -38.65 -10.67
C GLY A 172 -15.79 -37.62 -11.54
N VAL A 173 -15.15 -36.50 -11.89
CA VAL A 173 -15.69 -35.49 -12.81
C VAL A 173 -14.80 -35.35 -14.03
N LYS A 174 -15.41 -35.02 -15.17
CA LYS A 174 -14.70 -34.87 -16.45
C LYS A 174 -13.70 -33.71 -16.43
N ASP A 175 -14.13 -32.56 -15.93
CA ASP A 175 -13.33 -31.33 -15.86
C ASP A 175 -13.87 -30.39 -14.76
N SER A 176 -13.16 -29.28 -14.54
CA SER A 176 -13.52 -28.25 -13.55
C SER A 176 -14.33 -27.10 -14.14
N SER A 177 -14.96 -27.25 -15.30
CA SER A 177 -15.69 -26.16 -15.94
C SER A 177 -17.03 -25.88 -15.26
N ALA A 178 -17.82 -26.92 -15.05
CA ALA A 178 -19.10 -26.83 -14.37
C ALA A 178 -18.93 -26.44 -12.91
N ASN A 179 -19.82 -25.58 -12.40
CA ASN A 179 -19.79 -25.17 -11.00
C ASN A 179 -19.95 -26.37 -10.05
N GLU A 180 -20.77 -27.35 -10.40
CA GLU A 180 -20.95 -28.59 -9.65
C GLU A 180 -19.64 -29.39 -9.50
N SER A 181 -18.83 -29.48 -10.57
CA SER A 181 -17.51 -30.11 -10.52
C SER A 181 -16.58 -29.38 -9.55
N ARG A 182 -16.56 -28.03 -9.61
CA ARG A 182 -15.75 -27.20 -8.69
C ARG A 182 -16.19 -27.41 -7.24
N VAL A 183 -17.49 -27.51 -6.98
CA VAL A 183 -18.04 -27.82 -5.65
C VAL A 183 -17.59 -29.20 -5.17
N LYS A 184 -17.64 -30.25 -6.02
CA LYS A 184 -17.14 -31.59 -5.67
C LYS A 184 -15.65 -31.58 -5.31
N ILE A 185 -14.81 -30.87 -6.08
CA ILE A 185 -13.38 -30.74 -5.80
C ILE A 185 -13.15 -30.01 -4.46
N ARG A 186 -13.86 -28.90 -4.21
CA ARG A 186 -13.79 -28.18 -2.92
C ARG A 186 -14.19 -29.07 -1.76
N ASN A 187 -15.28 -29.83 -1.90
CA ASN A 187 -15.76 -30.76 -0.88
C ASN A 187 -14.73 -31.84 -0.57
N TYR A 188 -14.06 -32.37 -1.60
CA TYR A 188 -12.98 -33.33 -1.43
C TYR A 188 -11.83 -32.74 -0.60
N VAL A 189 -11.32 -31.57 -0.99
CA VAL A 189 -10.19 -30.92 -0.31
C VAL A 189 -10.52 -30.50 1.13
N ARG A 190 -11.78 -30.16 1.39
CA ARG A 190 -12.29 -29.78 2.71
C ARG A 190 -12.49 -30.96 3.66
N SER A 191 -12.99 -32.09 3.16
CA SER A 191 -13.50 -33.18 4.01
C SER A 191 -12.54 -34.35 4.15
N ASN A 192 -11.66 -34.59 3.17
CA ASN A 192 -10.68 -35.67 3.21
C ASN A 192 -9.41 -35.22 3.91
N VAL A 193 -8.69 -36.14 4.56
CA VAL A 193 -7.46 -35.83 5.32
C VAL A 193 -6.23 -36.54 4.72
N ASP A 194 -6.30 -36.91 3.45
CA ASP A 194 -5.18 -37.55 2.75
C ASP A 194 -4.06 -36.55 2.38
N GLU A 195 -2.89 -37.06 1.99
CA GLU A 195 -1.72 -36.25 1.65
C GLU A 195 -2.00 -35.21 0.55
N VAL A 196 -2.81 -35.54 -0.46
CA VAL A 196 -3.14 -34.64 -1.57
C VAL A 196 -3.99 -33.48 -1.07
N SER A 197 -5.07 -33.77 -0.34
CA SER A 197 -5.97 -32.76 0.21
C SER A 197 -5.24 -31.77 1.13
N GLN A 198 -4.32 -32.28 1.97
CA GLN A 198 -3.51 -31.47 2.87
C GLN A 198 -2.49 -30.61 2.11
N TRP A 199 -1.81 -31.19 1.12
CA TRP A 199 -0.82 -30.48 0.30
C TRP A 199 -1.48 -29.37 -0.54
N VAL A 200 -2.58 -29.67 -1.23
CA VAL A 200 -3.33 -28.67 -2.01
C VAL A 200 -3.85 -27.56 -1.11
N SER A 201 -4.35 -27.88 0.09
CA SER A 201 -4.80 -26.85 1.05
C SER A 201 -3.67 -25.93 1.53
N LYS A 202 -2.45 -26.46 1.67
CA LYS A 202 -1.24 -25.70 2.07
C LYS A 202 -0.74 -24.78 0.96
N ILE A 203 -0.67 -25.29 -0.27
CA ILE A 203 -0.11 -24.58 -1.43
C ILE A 203 -1.13 -23.61 -2.02
N TYR A 204 -2.37 -24.06 -2.18
CA TYR A 204 -3.46 -23.34 -2.85
C TYR A 204 -4.65 -23.12 -1.93
N PRO A 205 -4.53 -22.31 -0.87
CA PRO A 205 -5.65 -22.01 0.02
C PRO A 205 -6.84 -21.38 -0.71
N SER A 206 -6.62 -20.74 -1.88
CA SER A 206 -7.67 -20.13 -2.68
C SER A 206 -8.64 -21.11 -3.36
N ILE A 207 -8.38 -22.43 -3.30
CA ILE A 207 -9.31 -23.44 -3.80
C ILE A 207 -10.68 -23.36 -3.12
N ASP A 208 -10.68 -23.05 -1.82
CA ASP A 208 -11.85 -23.07 -0.94
C ASP A 208 -11.77 -21.96 0.12
N LEU A 209 -11.32 -20.78 -0.31
CA LEU A 209 -11.09 -19.62 0.57
C LEU A 209 -12.35 -19.21 1.34
N ASP A 210 -13.52 -19.33 0.72
CA ASP A 210 -14.83 -19.02 1.31
C ASP A 210 -15.18 -19.90 2.52
N HIS A 211 -14.45 -21.01 2.74
CA HIS A 211 -14.60 -21.85 3.94
C HIS A 211 -13.37 -21.85 4.86
N ARG A 212 -12.30 -21.10 4.56
CA ARG A 212 -11.13 -20.92 5.46
C ARG A 212 -11.39 -19.91 6.57
N GLN A 213 -11.49 -20.39 7.82
CA GLN A 213 -11.88 -19.60 8.99
C GLN A 213 -10.89 -18.50 9.36
N ILE A 214 -9.59 -18.73 9.14
CA ILE A 214 -8.55 -17.73 9.40
C ILE A 214 -7.72 -17.52 8.14
N CYS A 215 -7.53 -16.27 7.72
CA CYS A 215 -6.69 -15.87 6.61
C CYS A 215 -5.49 -15.07 7.14
N ILE A 216 -4.27 -15.59 6.98
CA ILE A 216 -3.02 -14.97 7.44
C ILE A 216 -2.23 -14.46 6.24
N MET A 217 -1.85 -13.18 6.25
CA MET A 217 -1.10 -12.58 5.14
C MET A 217 -0.38 -11.29 5.51
N THR A 218 0.50 -10.82 4.63
CA THR A 218 1.11 -9.49 4.79
C THR A 218 0.17 -8.37 4.33
N THR A 219 0.40 -7.16 4.81
CA THR A 219 -0.32 -5.95 4.40
C THR A 219 -0.32 -5.74 2.88
N MET A 220 0.84 -5.85 2.21
CA MET A 220 0.91 -5.83 0.73
C MET A 220 0.07 -6.92 0.06
N LYS A 221 0.02 -8.13 0.62
CA LYS A 221 -0.76 -9.23 0.03
C LYS A 221 -2.27 -8.98 0.19
N PHE A 222 -2.68 -8.40 1.31
CA PHE A 222 -4.06 -8.00 1.57
C PHE A 222 -4.53 -6.88 0.64
N LYS A 223 -3.65 -5.91 0.36
CA LYS A 223 -3.93 -4.81 -0.57
C LYS A 223 -4.12 -5.27 -2.01
N LYS A 224 -3.28 -6.24 -2.42
CA LYS A 224 -3.24 -6.79 -3.78
C LYS A 224 -4.25 -7.93 -3.96
N SER A 225 -4.07 -8.70 -5.02
CA SER A 225 -4.94 -9.80 -5.40
C SER A 225 -4.40 -11.18 -5.01
N PHE A 226 -5.29 -12.17 -4.99
CA PHE A 226 -4.97 -13.59 -4.91
C PHE A 226 -5.42 -14.32 -6.18
N PRO A 227 -4.69 -15.38 -6.61
CA PRO A 227 -5.08 -16.17 -7.79
C PRO A 227 -6.33 -17.00 -7.49
N LYS A 228 -7.31 -16.98 -8.40
CA LYS A 228 -8.47 -17.88 -8.34
C LYS A 228 -8.03 -19.29 -8.71
N PHE A 229 -8.30 -20.30 -7.89
CA PHE A 229 -7.73 -21.64 -8.12
C PHE A 229 -8.13 -22.26 -9.48
N PHE A 230 -9.38 -22.09 -9.91
CA PHE A 230 -9.90 -22.70 -11.15
C PHE A 230 -9.71 -21.83 -12.40
N SER A 231 -8.98 -20.71 -12.33
CA SER A 231 -8.71 -19.88 -13.50
C SER A 231 -7.34 -19.17 -13.44
N GLN A 232 -6.93 -18.57 -14.55
CA GLN A 232 -5.68 -17.80 -14.62
C GLN A 232 -5.81 -16.41 -13.97
N GLY A 233 -7.05 -15.95 -13.76
CA GLY A 233 -7.36 -14.65 -13.19
C GLY A 233 -7.05 -14.54 -11.70
N SER A 234 -6.98 -13.30 -11.23
CA SER A 234 -6.81 -12.95 -9.82
C SER A 234 -7.98 -12.08 -9.34
N GLN A 235 -8.17 -12.02 -8.03
CA GLN A 235 -9.20 -11.18 -7.39
C GLN A 235 -8.61 -10.45 -6.20
N GLU A 236 -8.94 -9.18 -6.05
CA GLU A 236 -8.59 -8.39 -4.86
C GLU A 236 -9.43 -8.78 -3.65
N PHE A 237 -8.85 -8.74 -2.45
CA PHE A 237 -9.60 -9.01 -1.21
C PHE A 237 -10.73 -8.01 -1.00
N LEU A 238 -10.48 -6.73 -1.30
CA LEU A 238 -11.48 -5.68 -1.17
C LEU A 238 -12.70 -5.91 -2.09
N GLN A 239 -12.52 -6.61 -3.21
CA GLN A 239 -13.59 -6.99 -4.14
C GLN A 239 -14.21 -8.35 -3.84
N ALA A 240 -13.58 -9.18 -3.01
CA ALA A 240 -14.06 -10.50 -2.68
C ALA A 240 -15.13 -10.47 -1.57
N ASP A 241 -16.05 -11.43 -1.63
CA ASP A 241 -17.10 -11.59 -0.61
C ASP A 241 -16.56 -12.24 0.67
N VAL A 242 -15.39 -12.89 0.58
CA VAL A 242 -14.72 -13.52 1.73
C VAL A 242 -14.36 -12.54 2.85
N LEU A 243 -14.33 -11.23 2.56
CA LEU A 243 -14.10 -10.18 3.55
C LEU A 243 -15.38 -9.75 4.27
N ASN A 244 -16.56 -10.03 3.72
CA ASN A 244 -17.83 -9.58 4.29
C ASN A 244 -18.04 -10.22 5.66
N ASP A 245 -18.42 -9.38 6.64
CA ASP A 245 -18.75 -9.77 8.02
C ASP A 245 -17.59 -10.46 8.77
N ALA A 246 -16.35 -10.26 8.30
CA ALA A 246 -15.15 -10.79 8.94
C ALA A 246 -14.60 -9.88 10.05
N LEU A 247 -13.78 -10.44 10.93
CA LEU A 247 -12.89 -9.69 11.82
C LEU A 247 -11.51 -9.52 11.17
N VAL A 248 -11.09 -8.29 10.92
CA VAL A 248 -9.78 -7.96 10.35
C VAL A 248 -8.87 -7.41 11.44
N ILE A 249 -7.79 -8.13 11.73
CA ILE A 249 -6.73 -7.70 12.64
C ILE A 249 -5.60 -7.09 11.82
N LEU A 250 -5.29 -5.82 12.09
CA LEU A 250 -4.12 -5.13 11.57
C LEU A 250 -3.08 -5.02 12.68
N ASP A 251 -2.11 -5.93 12.70
CA ASP A 251 -0.96 -5.89 13.59
C ASP A 251 0.10 -4.92 13.05
N GLU A 252 0.66 -4.10 13.94
CA GLU A 252 1.40 -2.88 13.59
C GLU A 252 0.54 -1.95 12.71
N PHE A 253 -0.64 -1.61 13.22
CA PHE A 253 -1.67 -0.82 12.53
C PHE A 253 -1.12 0.44 11.85
N ASP A 254 -0.33 1.25 12.53
CA ASP A 254 0.24 2.49 12.00
C ASP A 254 1.17 2.22 10.81
N SER A 255 2.04 1.22 10.90
CA SER A 255 2.98 0.89 9.82
C SER A 255 2.28 0.42 8.53
N THR A 256 1.05 -0.10 8.64
CA THR A 256 0.26 -0.50 7.45
C THR A 256 -0.05 0.68 6.52
N LYS A 257 -0.14 1.91 7.05
CA LYS A 257 -0.36 3.11 6.23
C LYS A 257 0.76 3.31 5.21
N ASN A 258 2.00 3.21 5.67
CA ASN A 258 3.17 3.46 4.82
C ASN A 258 3.22 2.49 3.64
N GLN A 259 2.90 1.21 3.88
CA GLN A 259 2.81 0.23 2.79
C GLN A 259 1.73 0.58 1.76
N PHE A 260 0.54 0.99 2.22
CA PHE A 260 -0.53 1.38 1.30
C PHE A 260 -0.19 2.65 0.54
N LEU A 261 0.46 3.62 1.19
CA LEU A 261 0.85 4.87 0.56
C LEU A 261 1.94 4.66 -0.50
N SER A 262 3.01 3.92 -0.16
CA SER A 262 4.07 3.60 -1.12
C SER A 262 3.54 2.87 -2.35
N ASP A 263 2.68 1.87 -2.16
CA ASP A 263 2.08 1.13 -3.28
C ASP A 263 1.12 2.00 -4.12
N ALA A 264 0.40 2.94 -3.50
CA ALA A 264 -0.44 3.90 -4.22
C ALA A 264 0.41 4.89 -5.05
N ILE A 265 1.53 5.37 -4.50
CA ILE A 265 2.47 6.25 -5.21
C ILE A 265 3.12 5.50 -6.37
N GLU A 266 3.64 4.29 -6.16
CA GLU A 266 4.25 3.48 -7.21
C GLU A 266 3.28 3.24 -8.36
N ARG A 267 2.03 2.86 -8.05
CA ARG A 267 0.99 2.67 -9.08
C ARG A 267 0.67 3.96 -9.82
N ALA A 268 0.50 5.08 -9.11
CA ALA A 268 0.24 6.37 -9.75
C ALA A 268 1.38 6.79 -10.70
N LEU A 269 2.63 6.51 -10.33
CA LEU A 269 3.82 6.84 -11.13
C LEU A 269 4.05 5.91 -12.33
N MET A 270 3.63 4.64 -12.25
CA MET A 270 3.71 3.71 -13.39
C MET A 270 2.72 4.06 -14.50
N MET A 271 1.60 4.70 -14.16
CA MET A 271 0.49 4.98 -15.08
C MET A 271 0.63 6.33 -15.82
N LYS A 272 1.86 6.80 -16.06
CA LYS A 272 2.10 8.06 -16.78
C LYS A 272 1.57 7.95 -18.20
N THR A 273 0.57 8.76 -18.53
CA THR A 273 0.04 8.90 -19.88
C THR A 273 0.00 10.37 -20.25
N ASP A 274 0.24 10.67 -21.54
CA ASP A 274 -0.02 11.98 -22.13
C ASP A 274 -1.50 12.33 -21.93
N PHE A 275 -1.76 13.20 -20.95
CA PHE A 275 -3.08 13.53 -20.44
C PHE A 275 -3.97 14.14 -21.52
N LEU A 276 -3.42 15.03 -22.34
CA LEU A 276 -4.14 15.61 -23.48
C LEU A 276 -4.29 14.61 -24.63
N GLY A 277 -3.26 13.78 -24.86
CA GLY A 277 -3.34 12.68 -25.81
C GLY A 277 -4.47 11.70 -25.49
N LEU A 278 -4.65 11.34 -24.22
CA LEU A 278 -5.75 10.50 -23.73
C LEU A 278 -7.11 11.16 -23.98
N PHE A 279 -7.26 12.44 -23.62
CA PHE A 279 -8.50 13.18 -23.87
C PHE A 279 -8.88 13.19 -25.36
N ASN A 280 -7.90 13.47 -26.23
CA ASN A 280 -8.13 13.53 -27.68
C ASN A 280 -8.47 12.14 -28.26
N ALA A 281 -7.79 11.08 -27.81
CA ALA A 281 -8.11 9.71 -28.20
C ALA A 281 -9.53 9.32 -27.79
N ILE A 282 -9.96 9.67 -26.57
CA ILE A 282 -11.33 9.44 -26.10
C ILE A 282 -12.35 10.20 -26.96
N ARG A 283 -12.11 11.50 -27.21
CA ARG A 283 -13.02 12.31 -28.02
C ARG A 283 -13.17 11.76 -29.43
N ASN A 284 -12.06 11.38 -30.07
CA ASN A 284 -12.08 10.78 -31.41
C ASN A 284 -12.85 9.45 -31.40
N GLY A 285 -12.58 8.57 -30.42
CA GLY A 285 -13.31 7.33 -30.25
C GLY A 285 -14.82 7.55 -30.07
N LEU A 286 -15.22 8.58 -29.30
CA LEU A 286 -16.63 8.95 -29.13
C LEU A 286 -17.27 9.44 -30.44
N ILE A 287 -16.55 10.20 -31.28
CA ILE A 287 -17.02 10.67 -32.58
C ILE A 287 -17.19 9.50 -33.56
N GLU A 288 -16.26 8.57 -33.58
CA GLU A 288 -16.28 7.42 -34.50
C GLU A 288 -17.31 6.34 -34.11
N LEU A 289 -17.70 6.27 -32.83
CA LEU A 289 -18.57 5.22 -32.29
C LEU A 289 -19.85 4.95 -33.10
N PRO A 290 -20.63 5.96 -33.53
CA PRO A 290 -21.85 5.74 -34.31
C PRO A 290 -21.62 5.29 -35.76
N GLN A 291 -20.42 5.53 -36.31
CA GLN A 291 -20.16 5.35 -37.76
C GLN A 291 -19.37 4.09 -38.07
N ASN A 292 -18.31 3.81 -37.29
CA ASN A 292 -17.26 2.87 -37.70
C ASN A 292 -16.92 1.80 -36.64
N LYS A 293 -17.76 1.60 -35.61
CA LYS A 293 -17.51 0.65 -34.52
C LYS A 293 -18.55 -0.48 -34.47
N PRO A 294 -18.21 -1.67 -33.90
CA PRO A 294 -19.09 -2.84 -33.87
C PRO A 294 -20.48 -2.53 -33.29
N THR A 295 -21.53 -3.04 -33.96
CA THR A 295 -22.94 -2.76 -33.63
C THR A 295 -23.28 -3.11 -32.18
N GLU A 296 -22.73 -4.23 -31.68
CA GLU A 296 -22.92 -4.72 -30.31
C GLU A 296 -22.45 -3.70 -29.26
N LEU A 297 -21.34 -3.01 -29.53
CA LEU A 297 -20.82 -1.96 -28.64
C LEU A 297 -21.63 -0.68 -28.76
N SER A 298 -21.96 -0.31 -30.00
CA SER A 298 -22.77 0.87 -30.31
C SER A 298 -24.14 0.78 -29.63
N GLU A 299 -24.80 -0.37 -29.63
CA GLU A 299 -26.08 -0.57 -28.94
C GLU A 299 -25.98 -0.43 -27.42
N ILE A 300 -24.91 -0.94 -26.79
CA ILE A 300 -24.72 -0.84 -25.34
C ILE A 300 -24.45 0.60 -24.89
N ILE A 301 -23.75 1.38 -25.71
CA ILE A 301 -23.24 2.71 -25.35
C ILE A 301 -24.18 3.83 -25.82
N LEU A 302 -24.68 3.78 -27.06
CA LEU A 302 -25.51 4.84 -27.66
C LEU A 302 -26.91 4.92 -27.05
N ASN A 303 -27.46 3.80 -26.56
CA ASN A 303 -28.76 3.76 -25.90
C ASN A 303 -28.77 4.48 -24.53
N LYS A 304 -27.65 5.05 -24.08
CA LYS A 304 -27.55 5.81 -22.85
C LYS A 304 -27.62 7.32 -23.11
N THR A 305 -28.53 8.01 -22.43
CA THR A 305 -28.63 9.49 -22.37
C THR A 305 -27.32 10.19 -22.00
N ASN A 306 -26.37 9.46 -21.40
CA ASN A 306 -25.07 9.99 -21.01
C ASN A 306 -24.05 10.10 -22.17
N TYR A 307 -24.18 9.33 -23.26
CA TYR A 307 -23.22 9.39 -24.38
C TYR A 307 -23.24 10.75 -25.08
N THR A 308 -24.42 11.22 -25.47
CA THR A 308 -24.59 12.51 -26.17
C THR A 308 -24.10 13.68 -25.30
N GLN A 309 -24.33 13.60 -23.99
CA GLN A 309 -23.83 14.57 -23.01
C GLN A 309 -22.29 14.55 -22.91
N LEU A 310 -21.67 13.36 -22.90
CA LEU A 310 -20.22 13.22 -22.89
C LEU A 310 -19.59 13.83 -24.14
N LEU A 311 -20.10 13.49 -25.33
CA LEU A 311 -19.58 14.02 -26.59
C LEU A 311 -19.75 15.54 -26.67
N LYS A 312 -20.92 16.07 -26.30
CA LYS A 312 -21.17 17.51 -26.24
C LYS A 312 -20.17 18.21 -25.32
N ARG A 313 -19.95 17.67 -24.12
CA ARG A 313 -19.00 18.21 -23.15
C ARG A 313 -17.56 18.17 -23.67
N ALA A 314 -17.14 17.06 -24.30
CA ALA A 314 -15.83 16.94 -24.90
C ALA A 314 -15.60 18.01 -25.98
N ASN A 315 -16.58 18.22 -26.87
CA ASN A 315 -16.50 19.25 -27.91
C ASN A 315 -16.45 20.68 -27.34
N GLN A 316 -17.25 20.97 -26.31
CA GLN A 316 -17.22 22.27 -25.62
C GLN A 316 -15.85 22.55 -24.97
N MET A 317 -15.28 21.56 -24.30
CA MET A 317 -13.97 21.68 -23.68
C MET A 317 -12.87 21.87 -24.73
N CYS A 318 -12.95 21.13 -25.83
CA CYS A 318 -12.02 21.29 -26.94
C CYS A 318 -12.04 22.70 -27.54
N GLN A 319 -13.24 23.26 -27.73
CA GLN A 319 -13.41 24.62 -28.24
C GLN A 319 -12.93 25.70 -27.25
N ARG A 320 -13.25 25.53 -25.96
CA ARG A 320 -12.93 26.50 -24.88
C ARG A 320 -11.44 26.55 -24.61
N TYR A 321 -10.79 25.39 -24.50
CA TYR A 321 -9.39 25.29 -24.12
C TYR A 321 -8.45 25.08 -25.31
N LYS A 322 -8.97 24.97 -26.54
CA LYS A 322 -8.17 24.71 -27.76
C LYS A 322 -7.39 23.39 -27.72
N LEU A 323 -8.02 22.32 -27.21
CA LEU A 323 -7.40 20.99 -27.06
C LEU A 323 -7.09 20.28 -28.40
N ASP A 324 -7.59 20.82 -29.51
CA ASP A 324 -7.24 20.42 -30.89
C ASP A 324 -5.85 20.89 -31.32
N TYR A 325 -5.24 21.82 -30.60
CA TYR A 325 -3.91 22.36 -30.87
C TYR A 325 -2.85 21.65 -30.02
N LEU A 326 -1.61 21.60 -30.53
CA LEU A 326 -0.47 21.15 -29.74
C LEU A 326 -0.16 22.20 -28.67
N TYR A 327 0.10 21.74 -27.45
CA TYR A 327 0.55 22.57 -26.34
C TYR A 327 2.07 22.58 -26.30
N LYS A 328 2.70 23.74 -26.09
CA LYS A 328 4.16 23.86 -26.03
C LYS A 328 4.58 24.88 -24.98
N SER A 329 5.46 24.47 -24.07
CA SER A 329 6.15 25.34 -23.13
C SER A 329 7.29 26.07 -23.83
N ASP A 330 7.47 27.34 -23.47
CA ASP A 330 8.62 28.15 -23.91
C ASP A 330 9.80 28.08 -22.92
N GLU A 331 9.67 27.33 -21.82
CA GLU A 331 10.76 27.13 -20.85
C GLU A 331 11.81 26.12 -21.33
N SER A 332 13.09 26.46 -21.10
CA SER A 332 14.25 25.66 -21.52
C SER A 332 14.63 24.54 -20.54
N ASN A 333 14.19 24.60 -19.28
CA ASN A 333 14.45 23.56 -18.27
C ASN A 333 13.19 22.73 -18.01
N THR A 334 13.26 21.42 -18.28
CA THR A 334 12.07 20.58 -18.45
C THR A 334 11.98 19.44 -17.43
N SER A 335 13.02 19.22 -16.62
CA SER A 335 13.04 18.14 -15.61
C SER A 335 12.27 18.44 -14.32
N ASP A 336 11.99 19.71 -14.03
CA ASP A 336 11.49 20.14 -12.71
C ASP A 336 10.09 20.78 -12.74
N ASN A 337 9.38 20.72 -13.87
CA ASN A 337 8.08 21.38 -14.03
C ASN A 337 6.91 20.47 -13.66
N TYR A 338 6.31 20.72 -12.49
CA TYR A 338 5.21 19.93 -11.96
C TYR A 338 4.12 20.76 -11.28
N ILE A 339 2.90 20.23 -11.33
CA ILE A 339 1.72 20.78 -10.68
C ILE A 339 1.10 19.68 -9.82
N PHE A 340 1.09 19.86 -8.50
CA PHE A 340 0.25 19.08 -7.60
C PHE A 340 -1.10 19.77 -7.46
N HIS A 341 -2.14 19.11 -7.96
CA HIS A 341 -3.51 19.55 -7.83
C HIS A 341 -4.16 18.81 -6.65
N LEU A 342 -4.26 19.49 -5.51
CA LEU A 342 -5.02 19.05 -4.35
C LEU A 342 -6.45 19.62 -4.39
N PRO A 343 -7.39 19.13 -3.55
CA PRO A 343 -8.77 19.61 -3.58
C PRO A 343 -8.96 21.11 -3.30
N TYR A 344 -8.04 21.76 -2.58
CA TYR A 344 -8.11 23.20 -2.25
C TYR A 344 -6.82 23.97 -2.50
N TYR A 345 -5.72 23.28 -2.83
CA TYR A 345 -4.42 23.89 -3.03
C TYR A 345 -3.83 23.41 -4.33
N LEU A 346 -3.13 24.31 -5.00
CA LEU A 346 -2.27 24.01 -6.13
C LEU A 346 -0.85 24.23 -5.65
N LEU A 347 0.01 23.23 -5.74
CA LEU A 347 1.45 23.43 -5.54
C LEU A 347 2.12 23.35 -6.90
N ILE A 348 2.85 24.39 -7.26
CA ILE A 348 3.50 24.52 -8.56
C ILE A 348 5.01 24.61 -8.33
N SER A 349 5.77 23.88 -9.13
CA SER A 349 7.23 24.03 -9.19
C SER A 349 7.61 25.49 -9.45
N GLY A 350 8.52 26.06 -8.65
CA GLY A 350 8.95 27.45 -8.81
C GLY A 350 7.96 28.51 -8.28
N ASN A 351 6.79 28.12 -7.78
CA ASN A 351 5.73 29.01 -7.26
C ASN A 351 5.16 30.04 -8.25
N GLU A 352 5.37 29.86 -9.56
CA GLU A 352 4.79 30.71 -10.61
C GLU A 352 3.60 30.00 -11.28
N ASN A 353 2.51 30.74 -11.53
CA ASN A 353 1.32 30.15 -12.15
C ASN A 353 1.59 29.84 -13.63
N TRP A 354 1.20 28.65 -14.07
CA TRP A 354 1.19 28.29 -15.49
C TRP A 354 -0.07 28.82 -16.16
N GLU A 355 0.14 29.64 -17.19
CA GLU A 355 -0.87 30.24 -18.04
C GLU A 355 -0.80 29.65 -19.44
N THR A 356 -1.92 29.72 -20.17
CA THR A 356 -1.99 29.22 -21.55
C THR A 356 -2.72 30.18 -22.45
N HIS A 357 -2.26 30.32 -23.69
CA HIS A 357 -2.87 31.21 -24.68
C HIS A 357 -2.69 30.63 -26.09
N LEU A 358 -3.62 30.98 -26.99
CA LEU A 358 -3.56 30.52 -28.37
C LEU A 358 -2.58 31.39 -29.17
N ASN A 359 -1.53 30.78 -29.69
CA ASN A 359 -0.63 31.38 -30.65
C ASN A 359 -1.12 31.09 -32.07
N SER A 360 -1.82 32.06 -32.66
CA SER A 360 -2.40 31.93 -34.00
C SER A 360 -1.34 31.81 -35.10
N GLU A 361 -0.18 32.43 -34.94
CA GLU A 361 0.91 32.40 -35.93
C GLU A 361 1.57 31.01 -35.98
N LYS A 362 1.91 30.47 -34.81
CA LYS A 362 2.54 29.15 -34.67
C LYS A 362 1.54 28.00 -34.73
N LYS A 363 0.23 28.28 -34.74
CA LYS A 363 -0.87 27.31 -34.67
C LYS A 363 -0.67 26.31 -33.52
N ARG A 364 -0.42 26.84 -32.32
CA ARG A 364 -0.21 26.05 -31.09
C ARG A 364 -0.75 26.80 -29.88
N VAL A 365 -0.87 26.11 -28.75
CA VAL A 365 -1.13 26.74 -27.44
C VAL A 365 0.21 26.86 -26.72
N ASP A 366 0.58 28.09 -26.36
CA ASP A 366 1.81 28.36 -25.61
C ASP A 366 1.51 28.22 -24.11
N ILE A 367 2.39 27.53 -23.38
CA ILE A 367 2.36 27.39 -21.92
C ILE A 367 3.51 28.21 -21.34
N ASN A 368 3.23 29.20 -20.49
CA ASN A 368 4.25 30.04 -19.85
C ASN A 368 3.71 30.69 -18.57
N HIS A 369 4.46 31.62 -17.98
CA HIS A 369 4.06 32.35 -16.76
C HIS A 369 3.45 33.73 -17.03
N SER A 370 3.28 34.10 -18.31
CA SER A 370 2.84 35.43 -18.71
C SER A 370 1.31 35.57 -18.65
N GLN A 371 0.83 36.57 -17.92
CA GLN A 371 -0.60 36.90 -17.91
C GLN A 371 -1.00 37.67 -19.17
N GLU A 372 -1.56 36.95 -20.14
CA GLU A 372 -2.12 37.52 -21.36
C GLU A 372 -3.65 37.72 -21.29
N LYS A 373 -4.17 38.67 -22.08
CA LYS A 373 -5.62 38.96 -22.14
C LYS A 373 -6.48 37.79 -22.64
N ASN A 374 -5.90 36.86 -23.42
CA ASN A 374 -6.60 35.72 -24.03
C ASN A 374 -6.25 34.39 -23.34
N ASN A 375 -6.19 34.40 -22.02
CA ASN A 375 -5.88 33.23 -21.21
C ASN A 375 -6.92 32.11 -21.39
N LEU A 376 -6.45 30.88 -21.58
CA LEU A 376 -7.24 29.66 -21.70
C LEU A 376 -7.43 28.93 -20.36
N HIS A 377 -6.97 29.51 -19.24
CA HIS A 377 -7.14 29.03 -17.87
C HIS A 377 -6.62 27.60 -17.65
N PHE A 378 -5.30 27.43 -17.71
CA PHE A 378 -4.65 26.12 -17.72
C PHE A 378 -5.04 25.22 -16.53
N SER A 379 -5.02 25.75 -15.30
CA SER A 379 -5.41 24.99 -14.11
C SER A 379 -6.88 24.56 -14.14
N GLU A 380 -7.78 25.41 -14.66
CA GLU A 380 -9.19 25.04 -14.85
C GLU A 380 -9.32 23.93 -15.90
N MET A 381 -8.55 24.02 -16.99
CA MET A 381 -8.52 22.99 -18.03
C MET A 381 -8.13 21.62 -17.45
N LEU A 382 -7.04 21.54 -16.68
CA LEU A 382 -6.60 20.30 -16.03
C LEU A 382 -7.69 19.69 -15.14
N ALA A 383 -8.36 20.53 -14.33
CA ALA A 383 -9.46 20.11 -13.49
C ALA A 383 -10.68 19.62 -14.30
N GLN A 384 -11.09 20.33 -15.35
CA GLN A 384 -12.25 19.97 -16.17
C GLN A 384 -12.01 18.71 -17.00
N VAL A 385 -10.80 18.54 -17.57
CA VAL A 385 -10.39 17.31 -18.27
C VAL A 385 -10.41 16.14 -17.32
N THR A 386 -9.90 16.30 -16.09
CA THR A 386 -9.94 15.21 -15.12
C THR A 386 -11.37 14.82 -14.74
N ILE A 387 -12.25 15.79 -14.47
CA ILE A 387 -13.68 15.54 -14.20
C ILE A 387 -14.35 14.84 -15.39
N PHE A 388 -13.97 15.19 -16.62
CA PHE A 388 -14.45 14.52 -17.82
C PHE A 388 -13.99 13.05 -17.87
N LEU A 389 -12.70 12.78 -17.63
CA LEU A 389 -12.16 11.41 -17.59
C LEU A 389 -12.86 10.56 -16.53
N GLU A 390 -13.10 11.09 -15.33
CA GLU A 390 -13.83 10.37 -14.28
C GLU A 390 -15.25 9.98 -14.73
N LYS A 391 -15.97 10.92 -15.36
CA LYS A 391 -17.34 10.68 -15.86
C LYS A 391 -17.34 9.67 -17.00
N PHE A 392 -16.40 9.80 -17.92
CA PHE A 392 -16.22 8.89 -19.05
C PHE A 392 -15.96 7.46 -18.55
N ALA A 393 -14.97 7.27 -17.68
CA ALA A 393 -14.62 5.97 -17.10
C ALA A 393 -15.82 5.31 -16.40
N LYS A 394 -16.62 6.08 -15.66
CA LYS A 394 -17.84 5.60 -15.00
C LYS A 394 -18.91 5.09 -15.99
N VAL A 395 -19.16 5.83 -17.08
CA VAL A 395 -20.16 5.43 -18.09
C VAL A 395 -19.71 4.17 -18.82
N PHE A 396 -18.44 4.10 -19.19
CA PHE A 396 -17.87 3.00 -19.94
C PHE A 396 -17.68 1.74 -19.09
N PHE A 397 -17.41 1.86 -17.80
CA PHE A 397 -17.46 0.71 -16.90
C PHE A 397 -18.86 0.09 -16.82
N SER A 398 -19.91 0.91 -16.74
CA SER A 398 -21.28 0.38 -16.78
C SER A 398 -21.58 -0.34 -18.09
N ALA A 399 -21.05 0.15 -19.21
CA ALA A 399 -21.10 -0.55 -20.49
C ALA A 399 -20.32 -1.87 -20.45
N ALA A 400 -19.11 -1.87 -19.87
CA ALA A 400 -18.27 -3.07 -19.74
C ALA A 400 -18.94 -4.16 -18.91
N ARG A 401 -19.63 -3.81 -17.81
CA ARG A 401 -20.41 -4.77 -17.04
C ARG A 401 -21.53 -5.39 -17.88
N GLN A 402 -22.30 -4.56 -18.60
CA GLN A 402 -23.38 -5.05 -19.47
C GLN A 402 -22.84 -5.94 -20.60
N TYR A 403 -21.72 -5.55 -21.20
CA TYR A 403 -21.04 -6.35 -22.22
C TYR A 403 -20.54 -7.68 -21.67
N ALA A 404 -19.92 -7.68 -20.49
CA ALA A 404 -19.54 -8.88 -19.75
C ALA A 404 -20.74 -9.80 -19.54
N ASP A 405 -21.84 -9.27 -19.00
CA ASP A 405 -23.05 -10.04 -18.72
C ASP A 405 -23.67 -10.62 -20.01
N SER A 406 -23.73 -9.84 -21.10
CA SER A 406 -24.26 -10.29 -22.39
C SER A 406 -23.43 -11.42 -22.99
N VAL A 407 -22.11 -11.27 -23.03
CA VAL A 407 -21.21 -12.31 -23.54
C VAL A 407 -21.29 -13.56 -22.65
N ASN A 408 -21.26 -13.38 -21.34
CA ASN A 408 -21.29 -14.48 -20.37
C ASN A 408 -22.58 -15.30 -20.41
N LYS A 409 -23.72 -14.69 -20.78
CA LYS A 409 -24.98 -15.41 -21.02
C LYS A 409 -24.91 -16.35 -22.22
N LEU A 410 -24.11 -16.02 -23.22
CA LEU A 410 -23.96 -16.81 -24.45
C LEU A 410 -22.87 -17.88 -24.31
N ARG A 411 -21.93 -17.70 -23.38
CA ARG A 411 -20.86 -18.67 -23.13
C ARG A 411 -21.40 -19.95 -22.51
N VAL A 412 -21.02 -21.09 -23.10
CA VAL A 412 -21.22 -22.40 -22.48
C VAL A 412 -20.37 -22.51 -21.20
N SER A 413 -20.79 -23.34 -20.25
CA SER A 413 -20.16 -23.46 -18.92
C SER A 413 -18.67 -23.85 -18.94
N THR A 414 -18.20 -24.40 -20.07
CA THR A 414 -16.80 -24.77 -20.36
C THR A 414 -15.88 -23.60 -20.64
N GLU A 415 -16.44 -22.46 -21.05
CA GLU A 415 -15.65 -21.28 -21.37
C GLU A 415 -15.39 -20.42 -20.13
N ASN A 416 -14.19 -19.83 -20.07
CA ASN A 416 -13.89 -18.84 -19.06
C ASN A 416 -14.88 -17.70 -19.18
N GLN A 417 -15.50 -17.32 -18.07
CA GLN A 417 -16.36 -16.14 -18.03
C GLN A 417 -15.52 -14.89 -18.25
N MET A 418 -15.99 -13.99 -19.11
CA MET A 418 -15.38 -12.69 -19.33
C MET A 418 -15.46 -11.90 -18.03
N THR A 419 -14.32 -11.42 -17.55
CA THR A 419 -14.31 -10.53 -16.39
C THR A 419 -14.70 -9.12 -16.83
N ILE A 420 -15.15 -8.29 -15.90
CA ILE A 420 -15.42 -6.87 -16.20
C ILE A 420 -14.13 -6.15 -16.63
N HIS A 421 -12.97 -6.59 -16.15
CA HIS A 421 -11.67 -6.10 -16.59
C HIS A 421 -11.43 -6.40 -18.07
N ASP A 422 -11.58 -7.66 -18.50
CA ASP A 422 -11.45 -8.05 -19.93
C ASP A 422 -12.46 -7.32 -20.82
N ALA A 423 -13.69 -7.16 -20.32
CA ALA A 423 -14.72 -6.38 -20.99
C ALA A 423 -14.32 -4.91 -21.13
N SER A 424 -13.71 -4.32 -20.11
CA SER A 424 -13.24 -2.92 -20.14
C SER A 424 -12.18 -2.73 -21.21
N TYR A 425 -11.19 -3.63 -21.28
CA TYR A 425 -10.18 -3.60 -22.36
C TYR A 425 -10.82 -3.77 -23.73
N SER A 426 -11.79 -4.66 -23.88
CA SER A 426 -12.47 -4.88 -25.17
C SER A 426 -13.17 -3.61 -25.66
N ILE A 427 -13.92 -2.94 -24.77
CA ILE A 427 -14.65 -1.71 -25.11
C ILE A 427 -13.69 -0.56 -25.41
N TYR A 428 -12.68 -0.33 -24.56
CA TYR A 428 -11.76 0.78 -24.75
C TYR A 428 -10.84 0.57 -25.97
N ASN A 429 -10.41 -0.65 -26.26
CA ASN A 429 -9.68 -0.95 -27.49
C ASN A 429 -10.53 -0.66 -28.73
N ALA A 430 -11.82 -0.98 -28.69
CA ALA A 430 -12.72 -0.66 -29.80
C ALA A 430 -12.87 0.86 -30.02
N LEU A 431 -12.67 1.69 -29.00
CA LEU A 431 -12.61 3.15 -29.14
C LEU A 431 -11.29 3.66 -29.76
N GLY A 432 -10.28 2.79 -29.93
CA GLY A 432 -8.96 3.16 -30.43
C GLY A 432 -7.98 3.61 -29.35
N LEU A 433 -8.23 3.30 -28.08
CA LEU A 433 -7.30 3.61 -26.98
C LEU A 433 -6.15 2.60 -26.92
N THR A 434 -4.95 3.05 -26.55
CA THR A 434 -3.78 2.18 -26.32
C THR A 434 -3.88 1.46 -24.97
N ASN A 435 -3.13 0.37 -24.78
CA ASN A 435 -3.13 -0.34 -23.49
C ASN A 435 -2.76 0.58 -22.30
N ASP A 436 -1.77 1.46 -22.45
CA ASP A 436 -1.39 2.40 -21.38
C ASP A 436 -2.53 3.37 -21.02
N GLN A 437 -3.26 3.85 -22.04
CA GLN A 437 -4.45 4.70 -21.86
C GLN A 437 -5.59 3.95 -21.18
N ILE A 438 -5.78 2.67 -21.55
CA ILE A 438 -6.77 1.77 -20.94
C ILE A 438 -6.45 1.54 -19.48
N ASP A 439 -5.18 1.26 -19.15
CA ASP A 439 -4.72 1.03 -17.79
C ASP A 439 -5.08 2.23 -16.91
N VAL A 440 -4.76 3.46 -17.35
CA VAL A 440 -5.13 4.69 -16.62
C VAL A 440 -6.63 4.76 -16.37
N LEU A 441 -7.45 4.53 -17.39
CA LEU A 441 -8.91 4.61 -17.25
C LEU A 441 -9.49 3.50 -16.37
N VAL A 442 -8.90 2.30 -16.43
CA VAL A 442 -9.27 1.18 -15.56
C VAL A 442 -8.91 1.50 -14.12
N ALA A 443 -7.72 2.03 -13.83
CA ALA A 443 -7.36 2.44 -12.47
C ALA A 443 -8.20 3.61 -11.95
N VAL A 444 -8.41 4.65 -12.77
CA VAL A 444 -9.32 5.76 -12.44
C VAL A 444 -10.69 5.20 -12.13
N TRP A 445 -11.22 4.27 -12.95
CA TRP A 445 -12.47 3.61 -12.64
C TRP A 445 -12.40 2.77 -11.37
N GLU A 446 -11.42 1.89 -11.15
CA GLU A 446 -11.37 1.01 -9.98
C GLU A 446 -11.41 1.86 -8.71
N ASP A 447 -10.67 2.97 -8.70
CA ASP A 447 -10.69 3.97 -7.65
C ASP A 447 -12.04 4.71 -7.52
N LEU A 448 -12.77 4.92 -8.62
CA LEU A 448 -14.13 5.46 -8.63
C LEU A 448 -15.21 4.41 -8.28
N GLY A 449 -14.98 3.13 -8.54
CA GLY A 449 -15.89 2.02 -8.33
C GLY A 449 -16.10 1.75 -6.84
N PHE A 450 -15.07 2.02 -6.03
CA PHE A 450 -15.21 2.12 -4.58
C PHE A 450 -16.16 3.24 -4.11
N ARG A 451 -16.53 4.20 -4.98
CA ARG A 451 -17.61 5.20 -4.72
C ARG A 451 -19.03 4.60 -4.88
N GLN A 452 -19.21 3.37 -5.40
CA GLN A 452 -20.51 2.69 -5.50
C GLN A 452 -20.90 1.88 -4.25
N ILE A 453 -19.94 1.58 -3.36
CA ILE A 453 -20.27 1.28 -1.96
C ILE A 453 -21.01 2.53 -1.44
N PRO A 454 -22.14 2.43 -0.70
CA PRO A 454 -22.91 3.60 -0.29
C PRO A 454 -21.97 4.71 0.16
N GLN A 455 -22.19 5.94 -0.35
CA GLN A 455 -21.31 7.08 -0.06
C GLN A 455 -20.93 7.03 1.41
N GLN A 456 -19.64 7.18 1.74
CA GLN A 456 -19.14 7.05 3.14
C GLN A 456 -20.05 7.81 4.12
N SER A 457 -20.54 8.99 3.69
CA SER A 457 -21.56 9.81 4.37
C SER A 457 -22.88 9.12 4.71
N LYS A 458 -23.43 8.32 3.80
CA LYS A 458 -24.68 7.59 4.01
C LYS A 458 -24.49 6.30 4.80
N PHE A 459 -23.35 5.62 4.67
CA PHE A 459 -23.11 4.36 5.38
C PHE A 459 -22.86 4.60 6.89
N PHE A 460 -22.09 5.63 7.23
CA PHE A 460 -21.75 5.97 8.63
C PHE A 460 -22.57 7.14 9.19
N GLY A 461 -23.57 7.64 8.46
CA GLY A 461 -24.43 8.75 8.90
C GLY A 461 -23.77 10.15 8.92
N THR A 462 -22.59 10.31 8.30
CA THR A 462 -21.84 11.56 8.28
C THR A 462 -22.32 12.54 7.21
N ASN A 463 -23.10 13.55 7.60
CA ASN A 463 -23.43 14.70 6.73
C ASN A 463 -22.37 15.82 6.76
N THR A 464 -21.30 15.65 7.53
CA THR A 464 -20.24 16.66 7.68
C THR A 464 -19.33 16.72 6.45
N ARG A 465 -19.17 17.91 5.86
CA ARG A 465 -18.07 18.15 4.93
C ARG A 465 -16.76 18.01 5.72
N PRO A 466 -15.81 17.16 5.29
CA PRO A 466 -14.49 17.10 5.92
C PRO A 466 -13.89 18.51 5.99
N ALA A 467 -13.14 18.79 7.06
CA ALA A 467 -12.39 20.04 7.20
C ALA A 467 -11.50 20.29 5.96
N GLY A 468 -11.03 21.53 5.77
CA GLY A 468 -10.28 21.93 4.58
C GLY A 468 -9.19 20.93 4.18
N TYR A 469 -8.24 20.64 5.07
CA TYR A 469 -7.14 19.73 4.76
C TYR A 469 -7.59 18.26 4.57
N GLN A 470 -8.67 17.82 5.22
CA GLN A 470 -9.18 16.44 5.18
C GLN A 470 -9.73 16.01 3.82
N GLN A 471 -9.91 16.93 2.87
CA GLN A 471 -10.34 16.55 1.53
C GLN A 471 -9.29 15.74 0.78
N PHE A 472 -8.00 15.87 1.12
CA PHE A 472 -6.97 15.02 0.57
C PHE A 472 -7.26 13.54 0.91
N GLN A 473 -7.54 13.23 2.17
CA GLN A 473 -7.86 11.87 2.61
C GLN A 473 -9.08 11.30 1.87
N LYS A 474 -10.03 12.16 1.49
CA LYS A 474 -11.25 11.77 0.76
C LYS A 474 -11.07 11.63 -0.75
N ARG A 475 -10.38 12.57 -1.39
CA ARG A 475 -10.31 12.74 -2.86
C ARG A 475 -8.94 12.42 -3.45
N GLY A 476 -7.91 12.32 -2.61
CA GLY A 476 -6.54 12.14 -3.03
C GLY A 476 -5.94 13.40 -3.66
N LEU A 477 -4.96 13.20 -4.55
CA LEU A 477 -4.28 14.26 -5.30
C LEU A 477 -4.02 13.85 -6.75
N GLN A 478 -3.66 14.83 -7.56
CA GLN A 478 -3.29 14.65 -8.96
C GLN A 478 -1.97 15.36 -9.21
N ILE A 479 -1.11 14.77 -10.03
CA ILE A 479 0.20 15.32 -10.38
C ILE A 479 0.25 15.44 -11.89
N PHE A 480 0.58 16.63 -12.38
CA PHE A 480 0.84 16.88 -13.78
C PHE A 480 2.30 17.28 -13.94
N ALA A 481 3.05 16.53 -14.74
CA ALA A 481 4.43 16.85 -15.08
C ALA A 481 4.51 17.32 -16.54
N LEU A 482 5.14 18.48 -16.75
CA LEU A 482 5.37 19.05 -18.07
C LEU A 482 6.72 18.57 -18.57
N ALA A 483 6.71 17.64 -19.52
CA ALA A 483 7.93 17.04 -20.05
C ALA A 483 8.15 17.46 -21.50
N ASP A 484 9.33 18.00 -21.77
CA ASP A 484 9.80 18.41 -23.09
C ASP A 484 11.04 17.60 -23.47
N SER A 485 11.11 17.17 -24.74
CA SER A 485 12.23 16.42 -25.30
C SER A 485 12.31 16.62 -26.81
N ASP A 486 13.50 16.43 -27.37
CA ASP A 486 13.74 16.54 -28.82
C ASP A 486 12.87 15.56 -29.62
N ARG A 487 12.53 14.41 -29.05
CA ARG A 487 11.66 13.40 -29.68
C ARG A 487 10.24 13.90 -29.93
N HIS A 488 9.83 14.95 -29.23
CA HIS A 488 8.54 15.62 -29.44
C HIS A 488 8.72 17.14 -29.41
N ALA A 489 9.71 17.67 -30.13
CA ALA A 489 10.06 19.09 -30.12
C ALA A 489 8.87 20.06 -30.33
N MET A 490 7.85 19.63 -31.09
CA MET A 490 6.66 20.42 -31.42
C MET A 490 5.60 20.49 -30.31
N ARG A 491 5.75 19.73 -29.21
CA ARG A 491 4.80 19.72 -28.10
C ARG A 491 5.44 19.40 -26.75
N THR A 492 4.84 19.91 -25.69
CA THR A 492 5.11 19.49 -24.31
C THR A 492 4.16 18.37 -23.93
N ASN A 493 4.70 17.24 -23.48
CA ASN A 493 3.89 16.15 -22.95
C ASN A 493 3.42 16.54 -21.54
N ILE A 494 2.10 16.58 -21.34
CA ILE A 494 1.51 16.78 -20.01
C ILE A 494 1.23 15.39 -19.44
N ASN A 495 2.16 14.86 -18.64
CA ASN A 495 2.00 13.54 -18.05
C ASN A 495 1.17 13.63 -16.78
N GLY A 496 0.02 12.96 -16.75
CA GLY A 496 -0.85 12.88 -15.57
C GLY A 496 -0.56 11.64 -14.72
N ALA A 497 -0.53 11.81 -13.40
CA ALA A 497 -0.55 10.74 -12.41
C ALA A 497 -1.63 11.02 -11.36
N PHE A 498 -2.41 10.00 -11.00
CA PHE A 498 -3.58 10.14 -10.13
C PHE A 498 -3.43 9.26 -8.90
N LEU A 499 -3.43 9.86 -7.71
CA LEU A 499 -3.49 9.15 -6.44
C LEU A 499 -4.88 9.37 -5.86
N GLN A 500 -5.84 8.52 -6.21
CA GLN A 500 -7.25 8.68 -5.82
C GLN A 500 -7.66 7.82 -4.62
N GLN A 501 -7.00 6.68 -4.41
CA GLN A 501 -7.19 5.83 -3.23
C GLN A 501 -6.09 6.08 -2.20
N THR A 502 -6.40 6.90 -1.20
CA THR A 502 -5.56 7.13 -0.03
C THR A 502 -5.58 5.93 0.93
N PRO A 503 -4.59 5.80 1.84
CA PRO A 503 -4.62 4.78 2.89
C PRO A 503 -5.89 4.83 3.75
N GLU A 504 -6.33 6.03 4.17
CA GLU A 504 -7.53 6.23 4.97
C GLU A 504 -8.78 5.76 4.21
N ARG A 505 -8.85 6.03 2.90
CA ARG A 505 -9.97 5.59 2.07
C ARG A 505 -9.99 4.07 1.89
N PHE A 506 -8.84 3.46 1.65
CA PHE A 506 -8.72 2.01 1.57
C PHE A 506 -9.18 1.35 2.89
N LEU A 507 -8.75 1.88 4.03
CA LEU A 507 -9.18 1.39 5.34
C LEU A 507 -10.69 1.51 5.54
N LEU A 508 -11.29 2.66 5.18
CA LEU A 508 -12.75 2.83 5.24
C LEU A 508 -13.50 1.82 4.35
N ASP A 509 -12.96 1.50 3.17
CA ASP A 509 -13.56 0.51 2.28
C ASP A 509 -13.47 -0.92 2.84
N VAL A 510 -12.40 -1.24 3.57
CA VAL A 510 -12.30 -2.48 4.36
C VAL A 510 -13.35 -2.50 5.49
N ILE A 511 -13.47 -1.40 6.23
CA ILE A 511 -14.42 -1.27 7.37
C ILE A 511 -15.87 -1.42 6.90
N LYS A 512 -16.22 -0.94 5.71
CA LYS A 512 -17.57 -1.14 5.14
C LYS A 512 -17.95 -2.61 4.96
N LYS A 513 -16.95 -3.50 4.83
CA LYS A 513 -17.16 -4.95 4.65
C LYS A 513 -16.95 -5.74 5.93
N ALA A 514 -16.09 -5.29 6.83
CA ALA A 514 -15.62 -6.05 7.99
C ALA A 514 -15.52 -5.17 9.25
N ASN A 515 -15.46 -5.80 10.42
CA ASN A 515 -14.99 -5.12 11.63
C ASN A 515 -13.46 -5.14 11.66
N VAL A 516 -12.82 -4.03 12.01
CA VAL A 516 -11.36 -3.87 12.02
C VAL A 516 -10.87 -3.61 13.44
N LEU A 517 -9.86 -4.37 13.87
CA LEU A 517 -9.10 -4.15 15.10
C LEU A 517 -7.65 -3.82 14.75
N GLY A 518 -7.27 -2.55 14.92
CA GLY A 518 -5.91 -2.06 14.74
C GLY A 518 -5.10 -2.17 16.02
N LEU A 519 -3.98 -2.89 15.99
CA LEU A 519 -3.09 -3.12 17.12
C LEU A 519 -1.73 -2.48 16.83
N SER A 520 -1.32 -1.51 17.63
CA SER A 520 0.04 -0.94 17.59
C SER A 520 0.35 -0.25 18.91
N ALA A 521 1.62 -0.09 19.27
CA ALA A 521 1.99 0.73 20.44
C ALA A 521 1.64 2.21 20.23
N THR A 522 1.66 2.64 18.98
CA THR A 522 1.54 4.03 18.51
C THR A 522 0.24 4.28 17.75
N ALA A 523 -0.74 3.35 17.85
CA ALA A 523 -2.00 3.37 17.09
C ALA A 523 -2.78 4.70 17.20
N ASP A 524 -2.73 5.36 18.37
CA ASP A 524 -3.47 6.61 18.64
C ASP A 524 -2.60 7.87 18.51
N ILE A 525 -1.31 7.74 18.13
CA ILE A 525 -0.44 8.89 17.88
C ILE A 525 -0.95 9.64 16.64
N LYS A 526 -1.17 10.94 16.79
CA LYS A 526 -1.70 11.83 15.74
C LYS A 526 -0.61 12.34 14.80
N THR A 527 0.09 11.43 14.12
CA THR A 527 1.08 11.76 13.09
C THR A 527 0.56 11.35 11.72
N VAL A 528 0.12 12.32 10.90
CA VAL A 528 -0.44 12.01 9.57
C VAL A 528 0.58 11.51 8.54
N LEU A 529 1.88 11.56 8.86
CA LEU A 529 2.94 11.03 8.02
C LEU A 529 3.10 9.52 8.25
N ASP A 530 3.31 9.12 9.52
CA ASP A 530 3.62 7.73 9.88
C ASP A 530 2.40 6.90 10.29
N ASN A 531 1.28 7.55 10.63
CA ASN A 531 0.03 6.90 11.03
C ASN A 531 -1.17 7.49 10.27
N TYR A 532 -2.31 6.79 10.28
CA TYR A 532 -3.54 7.27 9.65
C TYR A 532 -3.95 8.64 10.22
N ASP A 533 -4.64 9.43 9.40
CA ASP A 533 -5.33 10.62 9.90
C ASP A 533 -6.49 10.19 10.82
N MET A 534 -6.17 10.02 12.11
CA MET A 534 -7.10 9.54 13.12
C MET A 534 -8.27 10.50 13.35
N ASP A 535 -8.05 11.80 13.16
CA ASP A 535 -9.10 12.80 13.30
C ASP A 535 -10.08 12.69 12.12
N TYR A 536 -9.57 12.55 10.88
CA TYR A 536 -10.40 12.23 9.73
C TYR A 536 -11.19 10.92 9.89
N LEU A 537 -10.55 9.84 10.36
CA LEU A 537 -11.24 8.56 10.56
C LEU A 537 -12.33 8.65 11.64
N LYS A 538 -12.08 9.35 12.74
CA LYS A 538 -13.09 9.61 13.78
C LYS A 538 -14.25 10.42 13.24
N ASP A 539 -13.99 11.44 12.43
CA ASP A 539 -15.03 12.25 11.80
C ASP A 539 -15.87 11.42 10.82
N GLN A 540 -15.26 10.51 10.05
CA GLN A 540 -15.97 9.66 9.09
C GLN A 540 -16.75 8.50 9.74
N LEU A 541 -16.25 7.93 10.83
CA LEU A 541 -16.84 6.77 11.50
C LEU A 541 -17.77 7.16 12.65
N GLN A 542 -17.59 8.33 13.25
CA GLN A 542 -18.34 8.80 14.41
C GLN A 542 -18.46 7.72 15.49
N GLY A 543 -19.68 7.28 15.81
CA GLY A 543 -19.97 6.24 16.80
C GLY A 543 -19.48 4.84 16.42
N HIS A 544 -18.88 4.66 15.25
CA HIS A 544 -18.29 3.39 14.79
C HIS A 544 -16.76 3.31 15.02
N PHE A 545 -16.17 4.32 15.66
CA PHE A 545 -14.77 4.29 16.09
C PHE A 545 -14.66 4.01 17.61
N PHE A 546 -13.84 3.05 18.00
CA PHE A 546 -13.70 2.58 19.38
C PHE A 546 -12.26 2.61 19.88
N GLN A 547 -12.12 2.84 21.18
CA GLN A 547 -10.86 2.76 21.90
C GLN A 547 -10.81 1.44 22.68
N GLY A 548 -10.01 0.49 22.20
CA GLY A 548 -9.89 -0.86 22.76
C GLY A 548 -9.42 -0.87 24.21
N LYS A 549 -8.73 0.18 24.67
CA LYS A 549 -8.29 0.34 26.07
C LYS A 549 -9.44 0.23 27.07
N GLN A 550 -10.66 0.63 26.67
CA GLN A 550 -11.85 0.55 27.53
C GLN A 550 -12.30 -0.91 27.78
N CYS A 551 -12.04 -1.80 26.82
CA CYS A 551 -12.42 -3.21 26.85
C CYS A 551 -11.43 -4.10 27.63
N LEU A 552 -10.29 -3.54 28.05
CA LEU A 552 -9.26 -4.27 28.79
C LEU A 552 -9.73 -4.56 30.22
N THR A 553 -9.37 -5.74 30.71
CA THR A 553 -9.48 -6.13 32.12
C THR A 553 -8.64 -5.21 33.01
N ASP A 554 -9.04 -5.06 34.28
CA ASP A 554 -8.33 -4.17 35.22
C ASP A 554 -6.87 -4.56 35.42
N ALA A 555 -6.58 -5.87 35.41
CA ALA A 555 -5.22 -6.38 35.47
C ALA A 555 -4.38 -5.93 34.26
N THR A 556 -4.94 -5.97 33.05
CA THR A 556 -4.24 -5.51 31.84
C THR A 556 -4.12 -3.98 31.82
N LYS A 557 -5.14 -3.24 32.27
CA LYS A 557 -5.08 -1.78 32.43
C LYS A 557 -3.97 -1.36 33.39
N ALA A 558 -3.85 -2.05 34.52
CA ALA A 558 -2.74 -1.85 35.45
C ALA A 558 -1.39 -2.19 34.81
N GLN A 559 -1.31 -3.27 34.02
CA GLN A 559 -0.09 -3.63 33.30
C GLN A 559 0.36 -2.54 32.31
N PHE A 560 -0.59 -1.85 31.67
CA PHE A 560 -0.36 -0.82 30.65
C PHE A 560 -0.01 0.56 31.25
N ASN A 561 -0.19 0.76 32.56
CA ASN A 561 0.18 2.00 33.22
C ASN A 561 1.70 2.04 33.50
N ILE A 562 2.47 2.33 32.45
CA ILE A 562 3.94 2.37 32.51
C ILE A 562 4.43 3.45 33.48
N ALA A 563 3.81 4.65 33.46
CA ALA A 563 4.17 5.75 34.35
C ALA A 563 4.09 5.32 35.82
N LYS A 564 2.95 4.77 36.24
CA LYS A 564 2.78 4.26 37.61
C LYS A 564 3.80 3.18 37.98
N LYS A 565 4.13 2.29 37.04
CA LYS A 565 5.17 1.27 37.27
C LYS A 565 6.55 1.87 37.44
N TYR A 566 6.88 2.88 36.65
CA TYR A 566 8.14 3.60 36.78
C TYR A 566 8.20 4.31 38.13
N ASP A 567 7.12 4.95 38.54
CA ASP A 567 7.00 5.57 39.87
C ASP A 567 7.17 4.53 41.00
N GLU A 568 6.47 3.39 40.93
CA GLU A 568 6.56 2.28 41.90
C GLU A 568 7.96 1.65 41.97
N MET A 569 8.71 1.69 40.86
CA MET A 569 10.10 1.21 40.78
C MET A 569 11.14 2.29 41.11
N GLY A 570 10.72 3.52 41.44
CA GLY A 570 11.62 4.64 41.70
C GLY A 570 12.40 5.11 40.47
N ILE A 571 11.91 4.83 39.26
CA ILE A 571 12.52 5.27 38.00
C ILE A 571 12.19 6.75 37.78
N GLN A 572 13.22 7.59 37.73
CA GLN A 572 13.08 9.02 37.44
C GLN A 572 13.37 9.29 35.96
N VAL A 573 12.43 9.95 35.28
CA VAL A 573 12.59 10.39 33.89
C VAL A 573 12.75 11.90 33.86
N SER A 574 13.93 12.37 33.43
CA SER A 574 14.22 13.79 33.24
C SER A 574 14.32 14.08 31.74
N ALA A 575 13.53 15.04 31.27
CA ALA A 575 13.57 15.47 29.88
C ALA A 575 14.34 16.79 29.77
N PHE A 576 15.29 16.85 28.84
CA PHE A 576 16.08 18.04 28.53
C PHE A 576 15.94 18.36 27.04
N CYS A 577 15.71 19.62 26.70
CA CYS A 577 15.80 20.06 25.32
C CYS A 577 17.27 20.29 24.99
N ALA A 578 17.82 19.48 24.08
CA ALA A 578 19.07 19.83 23.41
C ALA A 578 18.75 20.93 22.39
N TYR A 579 19.58 21.99 22.34
CA TYR A 579 19.47 23.10 21.38
C TYR A 579 18.28 24.09 21.59
N GLU A 580 18.55 25.34 22.01
CA GLU A 580 17.55 26.43 22.07
C GLU A 580 17.90 27.69 21.24
N LYS A 581 19.11 27.82 20.69
CA LYS A 581 19.55 29.05 19.95
C LYS A 581 20.50 28.75 18.78
N ASN A 582 20.48 29.64 17.78
CA ASN A 582 21.45 29.66 16.68
C ASN A 582 22.86 29.97 17.22
N TYR A 583 23.75 28.98 17.24
CA TYR A 583 25.16 29.18 17.57
C TYR A 583 25.84 30.08 16.53
N SER A 584 26.71 30.98 16.98
CA SER A 584 27.52 31.82 16.09
C SER A 584 28.45 30.95 15.25
N MET A 585 28.74 31.33 13.99
CA MET A 585 29.66 30.60 13.09
C MET A 585 31.10 30.50 13.61
N LYS A 586 31.44 31.16 14.72
CA LYS A 586 32.79 31.18 15.31
C LYS A 586 32.71 30.63 16.75
N ASN A 587 33.50 29.59 17.06
CA ASN A 587 33.61 28.92 18.37
C ASN A 587 32.38 28.12 18.84
N GLN A 588 31.72 27.40 17.92
CA GLN A 588 30.47 26.68 18.18
C GLN A 588 30.54 25.68 19.36
N MET A 589 31.65 24.98 19.56
CA MET A 589 31.77 24.01 20.66
C MET A 589 31.97 24.67 22.03
N THR A 590 32.65 25.82 22.08
CA THR A 590 32.75 26.61 23.32
C THR A 590 31.38 27.12 23.73
N ASP A 591 30.56 27.58 22.78
CA ASP A 591 29.20 28.03 23.07
C ASP A 591 28.30 26.89 23.56
N VAL A 592 28.43 25.68 22.99
CA VAL A 592 27.71 24.48 23.45
C VAL A 592 28.03 24.16 24.91
N ILE A 593 29.33 24.17 25.28
CA ILE A 593 29.76 23.93 26.66
C ILE A 593 29.28 25.06 27.58
N ALA A 594 29.49 26.32 27.18
CA ALA A 594 29.17 27.49 27.99
C ALA A 594 27.67 27.61 28.31
N GLN A 595 26.79 27.11 27.44
CA GLN A 595 25.35 27.08 27.71
C GLN A 595 24.94 26.05 28.77
N ARG A 596 25.76 25.03 29.00
CA ARG A 596 25.45 23.95 29.94
C ARG A 596 26.18 24.08 31.26
N LEU A 597 27.32 24.78 31.29
CA LEU A 597 28.14 24.99 32.49
C LEU A 597 27.88 26.35 33.15
N THR A 598 28.09 26.39 34.46
CA THR A 598 28.16 27.62 35.25
C THR A 598 29.46 28.38 34.99
N SER A 599 29.49 29.68 35.27
CA SER A 599 30.70 30.51 35.10
C SER A 599 31.90 29.97 35.87
N SER A 600 31.70 29.46 37.08
CA SER A 600 32.76 28.85 37.90
C SER A 600 33.28 27.52 37.35
N GLU A 601 32.44 26.72 36.68
CA GLU A 601 32.90 25.48 36.04
C GLU A 601 33.71 25.77 34.77
N LEU A 602 33.36 26.83 34.04
CA LEU A 602 34.08 27.25 32.83
C LEU A 602 35.50 27.74 33.14
N GLU A 603 35.71 28.43 34.27
CA GLU A 603 37.02 28.92 34.70
C GLU A 603 38.02 27.81 35.03
N ILE A 604 37.53 26.59 35.31
CA ILE A 604 38.35 25.43 35.68
C ILE A 604 38.83 24.67 34.44
N ILE A 605 38.19 24.87 33.28
CA ILE A 605 38.53 24.17 32.05
C ILE A 605 39.82 24.76 31.46
N ASP A 606 40.78 23.89 31.11
CA ASP A 606 41.99 24.30 30.41
C ASP A 606 41.66 24.88 29.01
N GLY A 607 42.13 26.10 28.75
CA GLY A 607 41.98 26.75 27.45
C GLY A 607 42.57 25.91 26.30
N ALA A 608 43.63 25.14 26.55
CA ALA A 608 44.22 24.25 25.54
C ALA A 608 43.26 23.12 25.12
N ASP A 609 42.45 22.60 26.04
CA ASP A 609 41.47 21.56 25.75
C ASP A 609 40.25 22.10 24.98
N LEU A 610 39.83 23.34 25.28
CA LEU A 610 38.79 24.04 24.52
C LEU A 610 39.26 24.36 23.09
N ASP A 611 40.52 24.79 22.94
CA ASP A 611 41.11 25.05 21.62
C ASP A 611 41.21 23.76 20.80
N LYS A 612 41.62 22.65 21.43
CA LYS A 612 41.68 21.33 20.81
C LYS A 612 40.30 20.85 20.38
N LEU A 613 39.28 21.01 21.22
CA LEU A 613 37.90 20.64 20.90
C LEU A 613 37.37 21.43 19.70
N ASN A 614 37.57 22.76 19.69
CA ASN A 614 37.19 23.60 18.55
C ASN A 614 37.97 23.24 17.29
N HIS A 615 39.26 22.89 17.40
CA HIS A 615 40.07 22.46 16.27
C HIS A 615 39.54 21.16 15.63
N ILE A 616 39.23 20.14 16.45
CA ILE A 616 38.64 18.88 15.98
C ILE A 616 37.31 19.16 15.28
N PHE A 617 36.46 19.98 15.91
CA PHE A 617 35.15 20.33 15.36
C PHE A 617 35.26 21.04 14.00
N ASN A 618 36.03 22.14 13.94
CA ASN A 618 36.21 22.92 12.72
C ASN A 618 36.79 22.08 11.57
N LYS A 619 37.73 21.18 11.87
CA LYS A 619 38.29 20.25 10.88
C LYS A 619 37.23 19.27 10.37
N GLY A 620 36.40 18.74 11.25
CA GLY A 620 35.32 17.80 10.90
C GLY A 620 34.24 18.43 10.04
N VAL A 621 33.81 19.66 10.37
CA VAL A 621 32.73 20.36 9.64
C VAL A 621 33.20 21.10 8.39
N SER A 622 34.51 21.39 8.25
CA SER A 622 35.07 22.07 7.06
C SER A 622 34.82 21.32 5.74
N ARG A 623 34.47 20.03 5.82
CA ARG A 623 34.17 19.15 4.68
C ARG A 623 32.67 19.09 4.35
N LEU A 624 31.83 19.80 5.09
CA LEU A 624 30.38 19.80 4.92
C LEU A 624 29.95 21.11 4.25
N ASP A 625 29.42 21.01 3.04
CA ASP A 625 28.86 22.16 2.31
C ASP A 625 27.42 22.51 2.77
N ASP A 626 26.89 21.79 3.77
CA ASP A 626 25.48 21.75 4.12
C ASP A 626 25.26 22.03 5.61
N ASN A 627 24.73 23.22 5.91
CA ASN A 627 24.42 23.68 7.27
C ASN A 627 23.52 22.72 8.06
N TYR A 628 22.70 21.91 7.37
CA TYR A 628 21.85 20.91 8.00
C TYR A 628 22.66 19.87 8.79
N PHE A 629 23.79 19.41 8.26
CA PHE A 629 24.62 18.40 8.94
C PHE A 629 25.42 18.99 10.09
N VAL A 630 25.94 20.21 9.91
CA VAL A 630 26.63 20.95 10.98
C VAL A 630 25.71 21.10 12.19
N GLN A 631 24.46 21.51 11.98
CA GLN A 631 23.49 21.64 13.05
C GLN A 631 23.23 20.32 13.77
N ARG A 632 23.08 19.20 13.05
CA ARG A 632 22.89 17.88 13.67
C ARG A 632 24.07 17.42 14.52
N TYR A 633 25.31 17.75 14.13
CA TYR A 633 26.47 17.47 14.97
C TYR A 633 26.42 18.27 16.27
N LEU A 634 26.06 19.55 16.21
CA LEU A 634 25.93 20.38 17.41
C LEU A 634 24.85 19.87 18.35
N GLU A 635 23.67 19.51 17.83
CA GLU A 635 22.59 18.90 18.62
C GLU A 635 23.04 17.60 19.31
N LEU A 636 23.78 16.75 18.59
CA LEU A 636 24.36 15.53 19.17
C LEU A 636 25.38 15.85 20.27
N PHE A 637 26.30 16.77 20.01
CA PHE A 637 27.37 17.07 20.95
C PHE A 637 26.86 17.79 22.20
N ASP A 638 25.84 18.65 22.08
CA ASP A 638 25.11 19.19 23.23
C ASP A 638 24.50 18.06 24.09
N SER A 639 23.89 17.05 23.45
CA SER A 639 23.37 15.89 24.19
C SER A 639 24.46 15.06 24.88
N PHE A 640 25.68 15.03 24.34
CA PHE A 640 26.82 14.41 25.01
C PHE A 640 27.26 15.18 26.24
N VAL A 641 27.28 16.52 26.18
CA VAL A 641 27.57 17.37 27.36
C VAL A 641 26.55 17.09 28.48
N ILE A 642 25.26 16.99 28.14
CA ILE A 642 24.21 16.64 29.12
C ILE A 642 24.47 15.26 29.74
N PHE A 643 24.79 14.26 28.91
CA PHE A 643 25.03 12.88 29.37
C PHE A 643 26.27 12.77 30.27
N LEU A 644 27.41 13.33 29.84
CA LEU A 644 28.68 13.27 30.57
C LEU A 644 28.61 13.96 31.94
N ARG A 645 27.72 14.95 32.09
CA ARG A 645 27.48 15.64 33.36
C ARG A 645 26.56 14.89 34.33
N GLN A 646 26.09 13.69 33.97
CA GLN A 646 25.28 12.85 34.84
C GLN A 646 26.10 11.63 35.29
N PRO A 647 26.77 11.68 36.46
CA PRO A 647 27.63 10.59 36.93
C PRO A 647 26.90 9.25 37.13
N THR A 648 25.57 9.30 37.27
CA THR A 648 24.70 8.14 37.45
C THR A 648 24.21 7.55 36.13
N ALA A 649 24.41 8.23 35.00
CA ALA A 649 24.01 7.74 33.69
C ALA A 649 25.04 6.74 33.16
N THR A 650 24.61 5.50 32.88
CA THR A 650 25.49 4.39 32.47
C THR A 650 25.41 4.05 30.99
N SER A 651 24.40 4.57 30.29
CA SER A 651 24.17 4.28 28.87
C SER A 651 23.56 5.47 28.17
N PHE A 652 24.00 5.73 26.94
CA PHE A 652 23.44 6.75 26.06
C PHE A 652 22.90 6.08 24.78
N LEU A 653 21.67 6.42 24.40
CA LEU A 653 21.07 5.99 23.14
C LEU A 653 20.70 7.22 22.30
N GLY A 654 21.45 7.43 21.21
CA GLY A 654 21.14 8.47 20.23
C GLY A 654 20.21 7.95 19.13
N LEU A 655 19.04 8.56 18.98
CA LEU A 655 18.10 8.27 17.90
C LEU A 655 18.19 9.35 16.82
N GLN A 656 19.00 9.10 15.78
CA GLN A 656 19.25 10.05 14.71
C GLN A 656 18.67 9.58 13.37
N GLY A 657 18.28 10.54 12.52
CA GLY A 657 17.79 10.26 11.17
C GLY A 657 18.88 9.63 10.29
N PRO A 658 19.94 10.39 9.91
CA PRO A 658 21.13 9.80 9.32
C PRO A 658 21.97 9.14 10.41
N LEU A 659 22.13 7.82 10.33
CA LEU A 659 23.00 7.08 11.25
C LEU A 659 24.49 7.32 10.92
N PRO A 660 25.36 7.42 11.93
CA PRO A 660 26.81 7.52 11.71
C PRO A 660 27.37 6.32 10.94
N ASN A 661 28.35 6.57 10.08
CA ASN A 661 29.08 5.54 9.33
C ASN A 661 30.59 5.84 9.33
N ASP A 662 31.41 4.80 9.22
CA ASP A 662 32.87 4.90 9.10
C ASP A 662 33.35 5.32 7.71
N ASN A 663 32.45 5.34 6.71
CA ASN A 663 32.79 5.80 5.36
C ASN A 663 33.12 7.31 5.36
N THR A 664 34.30 7.66 4.87
CA THR A 664 34.84 9.03 4.84
C THR A 664 34.04 9.97 3.94
N ASP A 665 33.31 9.43 2.96
CA ASP A 665 32.47 10.20 2.03
C ASP A 665 31.07 10.49 2.61
N TYR A 666 30.79 10.01 3.83
CA TYR A 666 29.47 10.14 4.45
C TYR A 666 29.39 11.39 5.33
N LYS A 667 28.30 12.15 5.19
CA LYS A 667 28.09 13.43 5.88
C LYS A 667 27.99 13.29 7.41
N MET A 668 27.59 12.12 7.93
CA MET A 668 27.62 11.74 9.36
C MET A 668 28.72 10.71 9.66
N ASN A 669 29.92 11.16 10.04
CA ASN A 669 31.10 10.32 10.23
C ASN A 669 31.22 9.84 11.69
N ALA A 670 31.26 8.52 11.89
CA ALA A 670 31.33 7.91 13.22
C ALA A 670 32.66 8.21 13.94
N GLY A 671 33.78 8.20 13.22
CA GLY A 671 35.10 8.52 13.78
C GLY A 671 35.20 9.96 14.29
N PHE A 672 34.59 10.92 13.58
CA PHE A 672 34.52 12.31 14.00
C PHE A 672 33.67 12.46 15.28
N ILE A 673 32.53 11.79 15.36
CA ILE A 673 31.66 11.79 16.55
C ILE A 673 32.41 11.23 17.76
N GLN A 674 33.14 10.12 17.58
CA GLN A 674 33.94 9.50 18.63
C GLN A 674 35.03 10.44 19.14
N GLN A 675 35.76 11.11 18.24
CA GLN A 675 36.81 12.07 18.62
C GLN A 675 36.27 13.23 19.46
N ILE A 676 35.11 13.78 19.09
CA ILE A 676 34.46 14.85 19.87
C ILE A 676 33.99 14.32 21.22
N PHE A 677 33.38 13.14 21.27
CA PHE A 677 32.94 12.53 22.53
C PHE A 677 34.11 12.30 23.50
N ASP A 678 35.23 11.76 23.01
CA ASP A 678 36.41 11.49 23.84
C ASP A 678 37.06 12.79 24.36
N GLN A 679 37.08 13.86 23.56
CA GLN A 679 37.57 15.16 24.01
C GLN A 679 36.60 15.81 25.00
N LEU A 680 35.29 15.75 24.77
CA LEU A 680 34.29 16.22 25.73
C LEU A 680 34.38 15.47 27.05
N ARG A 681 34.61 14.15 27.01
CA ARG A 681 34.83 13.34 28.21
C ARG A 681 36.07 13.81 28.97
N THR A 682 37.17 14.08 28.29
CA THR A 682 38.40 14.59 28.91
C THR A 682 38.18 15.94 29.62
N ILE A 683 37.30 16.77 29.08
CA ILE A 683 36.97 18.09 29.64
C ILE A 683 36.00 17.99 30.83
N LEU A 684 35.03 17.08 30.77
CA LEU A 684 33.86 17.07 31.67
C LEU A 684 33.88 15.96 32.73
N CYS A 685 34.75 14.97 32.61
CA CYS A 685 34.84 13.81 33.50
C CYS A 685 36.29 13.57 33.92
#